data_AF-A0A0K6G156-F1
#
_entry.id   AF-A0A0K6G156-F1
#
_cell.length_a   1.000
_cell.length_b   1.000
_cell.length_c   1.000
_cell.angle_alpha   90.00
_cell.angle_beta   90.00
_cell.angle_gamma   90.00
#
_symmetry.space_group_name_H-M   'P 1'
#
loop_
_entity.id
_entity.type
_entity.pdbx_description
1 polymer ?
#
loop_
_entity_poly.entity_id
_entity_poly.type
_entity_poly.pdbx_seq_one_letter_code
_entity_poly.pdbx_strand_id
1 'polypeptide(L)'
;MSELPFAILHSLHNLFTPRGTWPTYQRLSELSIYQLRKERKRTKGPKEYPDIFYDCVIYSMADERSNPLLGILKSLSILRVRGARMVWDRIKLSNLVELRLQSINFCSDAGLLDFLRAVNSAPELRDLKIISVIAFLDSSSNQSTQSVECPMPKLQTLLLQDLDYNVLQILQSSFAPGSYRTTLCLTEKAACTHEPRKAPSRIDVKNLCKVLKRINVDKLILHDDSDGKRSWLDHTELRSVLQSMSIVKTLIMSYWKFRKEDLLALERPKSGGKANKSSPVRFPNLTALYLDEVQILEVEVLKKVVTSHKLREMSLSGSFRPKPRDDPDSDIDVDTDGSSSVDEFRDLKSWDYFGDDDKIFKWLKTQTRPHSFSQKGHFKNLIQPNGLEYQAQIFSKYGPTVALNGFMGGQILFTMDPAVIHAVQVKDKDKFPRAKGPTIMIRSVFGGGLFALSPDEHRVQRKLLNPVFNMKYLRECDSTYYSHSSPQMPVFMGITKQATNTINKALISSTGPQEVDVFPWATAAALDLVGEAGLGYSFNSFSGERNEYSTAIKKVTQSFTKIGPLVLLLPYVHRLGTPAFRQWVLDLLPSKTIQRLRCVVKLQNEQAEEIIRARQALLSSGSDLSSEAGRGRDIMTLLMKANESEGSDSYIDHQSMIGHMNIFIFAGHETTSTAVSRILDILAQRLEVQIKLREELQDYFEKNPNATHHDALLELPYLDGIVREALRLFPPIPNLGRVCAEDTVLPLDYPIDTPSGKITRVPIKKGTWVFLNTVNFNRNEAIWGEKAKEFLPERWIGSKIDEVTQAGSRLPGVYSSMMTFGSGSYACIGFKFAVMEIKVMLAELITHFKFEPADEECTWTNIGVGFPYAPYAKKDMAKSDKSPKLFLKVTKL
;
A
#
# COMPACT_ATOMS: atom_id res chain seq x y z
N MET A 1 2.27 20.98 -33.14
CA MET A 1 2.40 19.60 -32.59
C MET A 1 1.01 19.14 -32.15
N SER A 2 0.19 18.69 -33.11
CA SER A 2 -1.27 18.49 -32.96
C SER A 2 -1.72 17.03 -33.15
N GLU A 3 -0.81 16.05 -33.10
CA GLU A 3 -1.11 14.66 -33.52
C GLU A 3 -1.30 13.64 -32.39
N LEU A 4 -1.05 14.01 -31.12
CA LEU A 4 -1.04 13.02 -30.03
C LEU A 4 -2.40 12.37 -29.67
N PRO A 5 -3.57 13.03 -29.79
CA PRO A 5 -4.86 12.38 -29.51
C PRO A 5 -5.24 11.35 -30.57
N PHE A 6 -4.76 11.50 -31.81
CA PHE A 6 -5.06 10.60 -32.92
C PHE A 6 -4.28 9.28 -32.79
N ALA A 7 -3.04 9.32 -32.28
CA ALA A 7 -2.20 8.15 -32.11
C ALA A 7 -2.82 7.07 -31.20
N ILE A 8 -3.46 7.44 -30.09
CA ILE A 8 -4.06 6.45 -29.17
C ILE A 8 -5.31 5.79 -29.79
N LEU A 9 -6.15 6.58 -30.48
CA LEU A 9 -7.36 6.09 -31.13
C LEU A 9 -7.04 5.28 -32.41
N HIS A 10 -6.02 5.69 -33.15
CA HIS A 10 -5.51 4.97 -34.33
C HIS A 10 -4.74 3.69 -33.94
N SER A 11 -4.01 3.69 -32.82
CA SER A 11 -3.38 2.47 -32.27
C SER A 11 -4.43 1.48 -31.76
N LEU A 12 -5.54 1.93 -31.17
CA LEU A 12 -6.66 1.06 -30.85
C LEU A 12 -7.33 0.52 -32.13
N HIS A 13 -7.52 1.34 -33.16
CA HIS A 13 -8.01 0.89 -34.47
C HIS A 13 -7.11 -0.19 -35.11
N ASN A 14 -5.79 -0.06 -35.01
CA ASN A 14 -4.82 -1.02 -35.51
C ASN A 14 -4.68 -2.29 -34.64
N LEU A 15 -4.94 -2.20 -33.34
CA LEU A 15 -5.02 -3.36 -32.44
C LEU A 15 -6.29 -4.20 -32.66
N PHE A 16 -7.34 -3.61 -33.24
CA PHE A 16 -8.68 -4.21 -33.36
C PHE A 16 -9.20 -4.36 -34.80
N THR A 17 -8.33 -4.28 -35.81
CA THR A 17 -8.64 -4.72 -37.18
C THR A 17 -7.59 -5.73 -37.66
N PRO A 18 -8.02 -6.89 -38.18
CA PRO A 18 -7.38 -7.37 -39.39
C PRO A 18 -8.39 -7.92 -40.40
N ARG A 19 -7.96 -7.91 -41.67
CA ARG A 19 -8.52 -8.70 -42.76
C ARG A 19 -8.78 -10.14 -42.28
N GLY A 20 -10.04 -10.48 -42.04
CA GLY A 20 -10.46 -11.80 -41.56
C GLY A 20 -11.65 -11.66 -40.62
N THR A 21 -12.80 -12.15 -41.07
CA THR A 21 -14.09 -12.17 -40.37
C THR A 21 -13.98 -12.56 -38.89
N TRP A 22 -14.38 -11.67 -37.97
CA TRP A 22 -14.45 -11.92 -36.53
C TRP A 22 -15.83 -12.43 -36.09
N PRO A 23 -15.89 -13.32 -35.08
CA PRO A 23 -17.11 -13.65 -34.35
C PRO A 23 -17.48 -12.51 -33.38
N THR A 24 -18.72 -12.05 -33.51
CA THR A 24 -19.60 -11.33 -32.56
C THR A 24 -18.98 -10.72 -31.29
N TYR A 25 -19.05 -9.38 -31.19
CA TYR A 25 -18.80 -8.55 -29.99
C TYR A 25 -19.39 -9.17 -28.70
N GLN A 26 -18.56 -9.67 -27.78
CA GLN A 26 -19.08 -10.15 -26.48
C GLN A 26 -18.12 -10.16 -25.25
N ARG A 27 -16.89 -9.60 -25.28
CA ARG A 27 -15.93 -9.83 -24.16
C ARG A 27 -15.28 -8.64 -23.45
N LEU A 28 -15.44 -7.38 -23.89
CA LEU A 28 -14.88 -6.24 -23.15
C LEU A 28 -15.94 -5.59 -22.27
N SER A 29 -15.84 -5.77 -20.95
CA SER A 29 -16.79 -5.23 -19.96
C SER A 29 -16.31 -3.96 -19.26
N GLU A 30 -15.00 -3.69 -19.23
CA GLU A 30 -14.40 -2.52 -18.57
C GLU A 30 -13.38 -1.83 -19.50
N LEU A 31 -13.45 -0.50 -19.57
CA LEU A 31 -12.48 0.33 -20.29
C LEU A 31 -12.08 1.55 -19.45
N SER A 32 -10.78 1.77 -19.34
CA SER A 32 -10.23 2.97 -18.69
C SER A 32 -9.26 3.73 -19.61
N ILE A 33 -9.55 5.01 -19.86
CA ILE A 33 -8.78 5.89 -20.75
C ILE A 33 -8.09 6.97 -19.91
N TYR A 34 -6.76 7.07 -20.01
CA TYR A 34 -5.97 8.06 -19.27
C TYR A 34 -5.05 8.82 -20.23
N GLN A 35 -5.20 10.14 -20.32
CA GLN A 35 -4.23 11.01 -20.99
C GLN A 35 -3.23 11.55 -19.97
N LEU A 36 -1.95 11.20 -20.13
CA LEU A 36 -0.86 11.69 -19.29
C LEU A 36 -0.53 13.15 -19.64
N ARG A 37 -0.51 14.02 -18.63
CA ARG A 37 -0.11 15.42 -18.76
C ARG A 37 1.42 15.46 -18.87
N LYS A 38 1.98 15.84 -20.03
CA LYS A 38 3.40 16.20 -20.13
C LYS A 38 3.60 17.53 -19.39
N GLU A 39 4.42 17.54 -18.34
CA GLU A 39 4.89 18.79 -17.73
C GLU A 39 5.72 19.56 -18.76
N ARG A 40 5.21 20.68 -19.27
CA ARG A 40 6.05 21.65 -19.98
C ARG A 40 6.90 22.38 -18.94
N LYS A 41 8.22 22.41 -19.15
CA LYS A 41 9.16 23.24 -18.37
C LYS A 41 8.66 24.68 -18.36
N ARG A 42 8.48 25.26 -17.17
CA ARG A 42 8.23 26.71 -16.96
C ARG A 42 9.32 27.51 -17.67
N THR A 43 8.99 28.17 -18.78
CA THR A 43 9.81 29.23 -19.36
C THR A 43 9.60 30.52 -18.56
N LYS A 44 10.70 31.21 -18.24
CA LYS A 44 10.69 32.53 -17.60
C LYS A 44 10.16 33.57 -18.59
N GLY A 45 8.91 33.98 -18.43
CA GLY A 45 8.30 35.16 -19.07
C GLY A 45 7.44 35.89 -18.03
N PRO A 46 7.01 37.15 -18.27
CA PRO A 46 6.19 37.90 -17.33
C PRO A 46 4.89 37.14 -17.04
N LYS A 47 4.30 37.35 -15.86
CA LYS A 47 3.10 36.66 -15.34
C LYS A 47 1.88 36.84 -16.26
N GLU A 48 1.86 36.16 -17.39
CA GLU A 48 0.64 35.84 -18.12
C GLU A 48 0.06 34.56 -17.50
N TYR A 49 -1.26 34.57 -17.28
CA TYR A 49 -2.01 33.47 -16.66
C TYR A 49 -1.62 32.13 -17.28
N PRO A 50 -1.51 31.04 -16.50
CA PRO A 50 -1.09 29.74 -17.04
C PRO A 50 -2.00 29.39 -18.21
N ASP A 51 -1.44 29.00 -19.35
CA ASP A 51 -2.17 28.58 -20.55
C ASP A 51 -3.25 27.51 -20.22
N ILE A 52 -4.45 27.97 -19.87
CA ILE A 52 -5.65 27.13 -19.72
C ILE A 52 -6.13 26.85 -21.15
N PHE A 53 -5.64 25.75 -21.72
CA PHE A 53 -6.22 25.06 -22.87
C PHE A 53 -6.49 25.92 -24.14
N TYR A 54 -5.44 26.40 -24.82
CA TYR A 54 -5.55 26.83 -26.23
C TYR A 54 -4.62 26.01 -27.12
N ASP A 55 -5.15 24.90 -27.64
CA ASP A 55 -4.75 24.34 -28.94
C ASP A 55 -5.98 23.61 -29.50
N CYS A 56 -6.75 24.35 -30.31
CA CYS A 56 -7.95 23.88 -30.99
C CYS A 56 -7.58 23.25 -32.35
N VAL A 57 -7.94 21.98 -32.54
CA VAL A 57 -8.32 21.45 -33.85
C VAL A 57 -9.59 20.61 -33.66
N ILE A 58 -10.69 21.02 -34.29
CA ILE A 58 -11.97 20.31 -34.32
C ILE A 58 -11.93 19.37 -35.53
N TYR A 59 -11.94 18.05 -35.33
CA TYR A 59 -12.22 17.10 -36.40
C TYR A 59 -13.66 16.61 -36.27
N SER A 60 -14.50 17.00 -37.23
CA SER A 60 -15.82 16.44 -37.48
C SER A 60 -15.66 15.00 -37.96
N MET A 61 -16.21 14.02 -37.25
CA MET A 61 -16.18 12.61 -37.66
C MET A 61 -17.51 12.22 -38.30
N ALA A 62 -17.53 12.01 -39.61
CA ALA A 62 -18.54 11.20 -40.33
C ALA A 62 -18.06 9.73 -40.29
N ASP A 63 -18.74 8.73 -39.72
CA ASP A 63 -19.91 7.95 -40.16
C ASP A 63 -19.93 6.70 -39.22
N GLU A 64 -21.06 6.05 -38.93
CA GLU A 64 -21.15 4.94 -37.93
C GLU A 64 -20.44 3.64 -38.40
N ARG A 65 -20.22 3.46 -39.71
CA ARG A 65 -19.63 2.24 -40.28
C ARG A 65 -18.11 2.15 -40.17
N SER A 66 -17.42 3.24 -39.82
CA SER A 66 -15.96 3.34 -39.82
C SER A 66 -15.31 3.37 -38.43
N ASN A 67 -16.09 3.36 -37.33
CA ASN A 67 -15.54 3.52 -35.98
C ASN A 67 -15.87 2.35 -35.02
N PRO A 68 -14.95 1.37 -34.84
CA PRO A 68 -15.16 0.21 -33.97
C PRO A 68 -15.30 0.56 -32.48
N LEU A 69 -14.88 1.76 -32.05
CA LEU A 69 -15.07 2.21 -30.66
C LEU A 69 -16.54 2.35 -30.27
N LEU A 70 -17.41 2.76 -31.19
CA LEU A 70 -18.84 2.88 -30.90
C LEU A 70 -19.49 1.53 -30.61
N GLY A 71 -19.01 0.45 -31.25
CA GLY A 71 -19.42 -0.92 -30.95
C GLY A 71 -18.96 -1.38 -29.57
N ILE A 72 -17.70 -1.08 -29.22
CA ILE A 72 -17.13 -1.42 -27.91
C ILE A 72 -17.90 -0.71 -26.78
N LEU A 73 -18.11 0.61 -26.91
CA LEU A 73 -18.78 1.43 -25.88
C LEU A 73 -20.19 0.93 -25.55
N LYS A 74 -20.92 0.36 -26.52
CA LYS A 74 -22.25 -0.25 -26.30
C LYS A 74 -22.19 -1.51 -25.42
N SER A 75 -21.08 -2.25 -25.43
CA SER A 75 -20.91 -3.49 -24.66
C SER A 75 -20.33 -3.29 -23.24
N LEU A 76 -19.86 -2.08 -22.92
CA LEU A 76 -19.20 -1.82 -21.64
C LEU A 76 -20.16 -1.75 -20.46
N SER A 77 -19.72 -2.34 -19.35
CA SER A 77 -20.32 -2.20 -18.02
C SER A 77 -19.62 -1.14 -17.16
N ILE A 78 -18.33 -0.87 -17.39
CA ILE A 78 -17.54 0.13 -16.65
C ILE A 78 -16.75 1.00 -17.61
N LEU A 79 -16.86 2.32 -17.46
CA LEU A 79 -16.12 3.31 -18.26
C LEU A 79 -15.48 4.35 -17.34
N ARG A 80 -14.16 4.48 -17.41
CA ARG A 80 -13.40 5.51 -16.68
C ARG A 80 -12.58 6.35 -17.64
N VAL A 81 -12.79 7.65 -17.66
CA VAL A 81 -12.11 8.57 -18.58
C VAL A 81 -11.45 9.68 -17.79
N ARG A 82 -10.14 9.87 -17.98
CA ARG A 82 -9.37 10.92 -17.34
C ARG A 82 -8.52 11.70 -18.34
N GLY A 83 -8.74 13.01 -18.40
CA GLY A 83 -7.92 13.93 -19.20
C GLY A 83 -8.08 13.78 -20.71
N ALA A 84 -8.92 12.85 -21.19
CA ALA A 84 -9.11 12.57 -22.61
C ALA A 84 -10.38 13.26 -23.14
N ARG A 85 -10.32 13.82 -24.35
CA ARG A 85 -11.49 14.41 -25.01
C ARG A 85 -12.27 13.31 -25.76
N MET A 86 -13.59 13.27 -25.56
CA MET A 86 -14.51 12.38 -26.27
C MET A 86 -15.58 13.22 -26.97
N VAL A 87 -16.02 12.76 -28.14
CA VAL A 87 -17.16 13.35 -28.86
C VAL A 87 -18.40 12.56 -28.42
N TRP A 88 -19.31 13.22 -27.70
CA TRP A 88 -20.38 12.54 -26.98
C TRP A 88 -21.70 12.42 -27.76
N ASP A 89 -21.87 13.20 -28.82
CA ASP A 89 -23.07 13.28 -29.66
C ASP A 89 -23.52 11.93 -30.25
N ARG A 90 -22.57 11.01 -30.45
CA ARG A 90 -22.79 9.69 -31.08
C ARG A 90 -22.62 8.50 -30.13
N ILE A 91 -22.35 8.74 -28.84
CA ILE A 91 -22.07 7.66 -27.89
C ILE A 91 -23.38 7.12 -27.30
N LYS A 92 -23.56 5.79 -27.36
CA LYS A 92 -24.63 5.07 -26.64
C LYS A 92 -24.03 4.13 -25.59
N LEU A 93 -24.50 4.22 -24.35
CA LEU A 93 -23.95 3.57 -23.15
C LEU A 93 -24.92 2.52 -22.56
N SER A 94 -25.50 1.68 -23.41
CA SER A 94 -26.65 0.82 -23.08
C SER A 94 -26.47 -0.13 -21.90
N ASN A 95 -25.26 -0.65 -21.68
CA ASN A 95 -24.99 -1.66 -20.63
C ASN A 95 -24.20 -1.09 -19.43
N LEU A 96 -24.02 0.23 -19.36
CA LEU A 96 -23.09 0.85 -18.43
C LEU A 96 -23.64 0.86 -17.00
N VAL A 97 -22.84 0.36 -16.06
CA VAL A 97 -23.13 0.28 -14.61
C VAL A 97 -22.33 1.32 -13.82
N GLU A 98 -21.07 1.56 -14.19
CA GLU A 98 -20.21 2.59 -13.56
C GLU A 98 -19.65 3.54 -14.63
N LEU A 99 -19.79 4.85 -14.39
CA LEU A 99 -19.18 5.91 -15.20
C LEU A 99 -18.38 6.87 -14.34
N ARG A 100 -17.10 7.05 -14.66
CA ARG A 100 -16.24 8.03 -14.01
C ARG A 100 -15.58 8.95 -15.02
N LEU A 101 -15.85 10.25 -14.90
CA LEU A 101 -15.18 11.31 -15.63
C LEU A 101 -14.30 12.13 -14.69
N GLN A 102 -13.04 12.36 -15.09
CA GLN A 102 -12.11 13.16 -14.33
C GLN A 102 -11.27 14.09 -15.21
N SER A 103 -11.22 15.38 -14.88
CA SER A 103 -10.40 16.37 -15.62
C SER A 103 -10.76 16.42 -17.11
N ILE A 104 -12.06 16.47 -17.44
CA ILE A 104 -12.57 16.50 -18.80
C ILE A 104 -12.96 17.93 -19.18
N ASN A 105 -12.60 18.35 -20.40
CA ASN A 105 -13.01 19.63 -20.96
C ASN A 105 -14.00 19.38 -22.12
N PHE A 106 -15.25 19.81 -21.93
CA PHE A 106 -16.34 19.68 -22.90
C PHE A 106 -16.32 20.75 -23.99
N CYS A 107 -15.44 21.74 -23.89
CA CYS A 107 -15.28 22.89 -24.81
C CYS A 107 -16.47 23.85 -24.91
N SER A 108 -17.70 23.38 -24.68
CA SER A 108 -18.90 24.21 -24.67
C SER A 108 -19.99 23.55 -23.83
N ASP A 109 -21.00 24.33 -23.46
CA ASP A 109 -22.21 23.82 -22.83
C ASP A 109 -22.94 22.82 -23.74
N ALA A 110 -22.89 23.00 -25.07
CA ALA A 110 -23.41 22.03 -26.04
C ALA A 110 -22.72 20.65 -25.93
N GLY A 111 -21.39 20.63 -25.76
CA GLY A 111 -20.65 19.39 -25.55
C GLY A 111 -21.00 18.67 -24.25
N LEU A 112 -21.35 19.43 -23.19
CA LEU A 112 -21.86 18.86 -21.95
C LEU A 112 -23.27 18.28 -22.12
N LEU A 113 -24.14 18.93 -22.89
CA LEU A 113 -25.48 18.42 -23.22
C LEU A 113 -25.40 17.12 -24.04
N ASP A 114 -24.46 17.02 -24.99
CA ASP A 114 -24.19 15.78 -25.73
C ASP A 114 -23.79 14.63 -24.80
N PHE A 115 -22.96 14.92 -23.81
CA PHE A 115 -22.64 13.95 -22.76
C PHE A 115 -23.86 13.51 -21.97
N LEU A 116 -24.73 14.44 -21.59
CA LEU A 116 -25.95 14.11 -20.85
C LEU A 116 -26.90 13.26 -21.69
N ARG A 117 -26.98 13.47 -23.01
CA ARG A 117 -27.70 12.57 -23.93
C ARG A 117 -27.09 11.16 -23.95
N ALA A 118 -25.76 11.06 -23.96
CA ALA A 118 -25.08 9.77 -23.88
C ALA A 118 -25.35 9.06 -22.55
N VAL A 119 -25.33 9.79 -21.43
CA VAL A 119 -25.67 9.26 -20.11
C VAL A 119 -27.13 8.80 -20.03
N ASN A 120 -28.06 9.53 -20.65
CA ASN A 120 -29.47 9.14 -20.73
C ASN A 120 -29.68 7.79 -21.45
N SER A 121 -28.73 7.35 -22.27
CA SER A 121 -28.77 6.05 -22.93
C SER A 121 -28.28 4.88 -22.06
N ALA A 122 -27.98 5.10 -20.77
CA ALA A 122 -27.47 4.11 -19.81
C ALA A 122 -28.50 3.79 -18.69
N PRO A 123 -29.52 2.95 -18.95
CA PRO A 123 -30.55 2.63 -17.96
C PRO A 123 -30.04 1.81 -16.76
N GLU A 124 -28.92 1.11 -16.92
CA GLU A 124 -28.32 0.25 -15.88
C GLU A 124 -27.35 0.97 -14.95
N LEU A 125 -27.15 2.29 -15.12
CA LEU A 125 -26.13 3.03 -14.39
C LEU A 125 -26.45 3.10 -12.89
N ARG A 126 -25.50 2.64 -12.06
CA ARG A 126 -25.60 2.61 -10.59
C ARG A 126 -24.67 3.61 -9.92
N ASP A 127 -23.49 3.86 -10.50
CA ASP A 127 -22.49 4.79 -9.95
C ASP A 127 -22.02 5.79 -11.01
N LEU A 128 -22.24 7.08 -10.74
CA LEU A 128 -21.83 8.19 -11.61
C LEU A 128 -20.91 9.15 -10.85
N LYS A 129 -19.70 9.37 -11.38
CA LYS A 129 -18.71 10.30 -10.82
C LYS A 129 -18.28 11.33 -11.86
N ILE A 130 -18.52 12.61 -11.57
CA ILE A 130 -18.14 13.75 -12.40
C ILE A 130 -17.19 14.63 -11.57
N ILE A 131 -15.91 14.66 -11.96
CA ILE A 131 -14.82 15.26 -11.16
C ILE A 131 -14.02 16.25 -12.01
N SER A 132 -13.91 17.52 -11.58
CA SER A 132 -13.08 18.55 -12.24
C SER A 132 -13.40 18.68 -13.74
N VAL A 133 -14.67 18.88 -14.06
CA VAL A 133 -15.14 19.04 -15.43
C VAL A 133 -15.34 20.51 -15.76
N ILE A 134 -14.96 20.91 -16.98
CA ILE A 134 -15.07 22.29 -17.46
C ILE A 134 -15.91 22.31 -18.74
N ALA A 135 -16.85 23.26 -18.84
CA ALA A 135 -17.57 23.63 -20.05
C ALA A 135 -17.57 25.16 -20.17
N PHE A 136 -17.42 25.69 -21.38
CA PHE A 136 -17.43 27.15 -21.60
C PHE A 136 -18.81 27.63 -22.04
N LEU A 137 -19.21 28.81 -21.57
CA LEU A 137 -20.45 29.47 -21.98
C LEU A 137 -20.42 29.81 -23.47
N ASP A 138 -21.43 29.37 -24.23
CA ASP A 138 -21.59 29.73 -25.64
C ASP A 138 -22.18 31.14 -25.75
N SER A 139 -21.41 32.07 -26.32
CA SER A 139 -21.78 33.49 -26.51
C SER A 139 -22.96 33.73 -27.45
N SER A 140 -23.47 32.68 -28.10
CA SER A 140 -24.59 32.70 -29.05
C SER A 140 -25.91 32.15 -28.48
N SER A 141 -25.94 31.66 -27.24
CA SER A 141 -27.14 31.06 -26.65
C SER A 141 -27.97 32.10 -25.88
N ASN A 142 -28.88 32.76 -26.57
CA ASN A 142 -30.02 33.41 -25.91
C ASN A 142 -30.75 32.35 -25.06
N GLN A 143 -30.99 32.71 -23.81
CA GLN A 143 -31.67 31.94 -22.77
C GLN A 143 -32.94 31.23 -23.29
N SER A 144 -32.79 29.99 -23.74
CA SER A 144 -33.89 29.03 -23.84
C SER A 144 -33.35 27.64 -23.53
N THR A 145 -33.85 27.12 -22.43
CA THR A 145 -33.68 25.78 -21.87
C THR A 145 -33.84 24.67 -22.92
N GLN A 146 -32.73 24.17 -23.49
CA GLN A 146 -32.68 22.76 -23.91
C GLN A 146 -32.23 21.93 -22.70
N SER A 147 -33.12 21.75 -21.72
CA SER A 147 -32.88 20.82 -20.61
C SER A 147 -33.04 19.39 -21.12
N VAL A 148 -31.95 18.62 -21.14
CA VAL A 148 -32.02 17.16 -21.36
C VAL A 148 -32.38 16.54 -20.03
N GLU A 149 -33.59 16.00 -19.89
CA GLU A 149 -33.94 15.23 -18.69
C GLU A 149 -33.30 13.83 -18.78
N CYS A 150 -32.53 13.47 -17.77
CA CYS A 150 -31.86 12.19 -17.62
C CYS A 150 -32.52 11.41 -16.46
N PRO A 151 -33.62 10.67 -16.71
CA PRO A 151 -34.15 9.74 -15.73
C PRO A 151 -33.13 8.63 -15.48
N MET A 152 -32.67 8.52 -14.23
CA MET A 152 -31.61 7.57 -13.82
C MET A 152 -32.18 6.57 -12.81
N PRO A 153 -33.02 5.61 -13.25
CA PRO A 153 -33.89 4.83 -12.37
C PRO A 153 -33.14 3.89 -11.42
N LYS A 154 -31.94 3.43 -11.82
CA LYS A 154 -31.12 2.47 -11.05
C LYS A 154 -29.94 3.11 -10.34
N LEU A 155 -29.79 4.44 -10.41
CA LEU A 155 -28.67 5.13 -9.80
C LEU A 155 -28.71 4.92 -8.28
N GLN A 156 -27.55 4.63 -7.71
CA GLN A 156 -27.36 4.42 -6.28
C GLN A 156 -26.47 5.51 -5.69
N THR A 157 -25.43 5.93 -6.42
CA THR A 157 -24.48 6.94 -5.99
C THR A 157 -24.18 7.96 -7.08
N LEU A 158 -24.19 9.24 -6.69
CA LEU A 158 -23.80 10.37 -7.52
C LEU A 158 -22.71 11.17 -6.81
N LEU A 159 -21.55 11.34 -7.45
CA LEU A 159 -20.48 12.21 -6.97
C LEU A 159 -20.29 13.37 -7.95
N LEU A 160 -20.47 14.60 -7.46
CA LEU A 160 -20.17 15.84 -8.17
C LEU A 160 -19.05 16.55 -7.42
N GLN A 161 -17.90 16.78 -8.06
CA GLN A 161 -16.73 17.33 -7.40
C GLN A 161 -15.98 18.36 -8.26
N ASP A 162 -15.65 19.51 -7.67
CA ASP A 162 -14.81 20.56 -8.27
C ASP A 162 -15.36 21.03 -9.63
N LEU A 163 -16.64 21.42 -9.65
CA LEU A 163 -17.37 21.81 -10.87
C LEU A 163 -17.63 23.33 -10.90
N ASP A 164 -17.60 23.89 -12.10
CA ASP A 164 -17.92 25.30 -12.36
C ASP A 164 -19.42 25.57 -12.22
N TYR A 165 -19.81 26.85 -12.02
CA TYR A 165 -21.22 27.21 -11.83
C TYR A 165 -22.13 26.80 -12.99
N ASN A 166 -21.72 27.05 -14.24
CA ASN A 166 -22.52 26.72 -15.43
C ASN A 166 -22.70 25.20 -15.58
N VAL A 167 -21.66 24.43 -15.28
CA VAL A 167 -21.74 22.96 -15.26
C VAL A 167 -22.75 22.51 -14.20
N LEU A 168 -22.69 23.04 -12.98
CA LEU A 168 -23.65 22.73 -11.92
C LEU A 168 -25.09 23.10 -12.31
N GLN A 169 -25.29 24.24 -12.97
CA GLN A 169 -26.59 24.69 -13.44
C GLN A 169 -27.18 23.73 -14.49
N ILE A 170 -26.36 23.30 -15.46
CA ILE A 170 -26.78 22.34 -16.49
C ILE A 170 -27.12 21.00 -15.84
N LEU A 171 -26.21 20.44 -15.03
CA LEU A 171 -26.43 19.16 -14.34
C LEU A 171 -27.68 19.20 -13.44
N GLN A 172 -27.94 20.31 -12.75
CA GLN A 172 -29.14 20.50 -11.93
C GLN A 172 -30.43 20.40 -12.74
N SER A 173 -30.46 21.00 -13.94
CA SER A 173 -31.63 20.95 -14.81
C SER A 173 -31.81 19.61 -15.52
N SER A 174 -30.75 18.80 -15.59
CA SER A 174 -30.76 17.52 -16.30
C SER A 174 -31.00 16.30 -15.43
N PHE A 175 -30.51 16.27 -14.18
CA PHE A 175 -30.73 15.10 -13.33
C PHE A 175 -32.08 15.15 -12.63
N ALA A 176 -32.93 14.16 -12.94
CA ALA A 176 -34.21 14.00 -12.26
C ALA A 176 -33.99 13.66 -10.76
N PRO A 177 -34.82 14.20 -9.84
CA PRO A 177 -34.77 13.83 -8.44
C PRO A 177 -34.98 12.32 -8.24
N GLY A 178 -34.13 11.66 -7.46
CA GLY A 178 -34.23 10.22 -7.19
C GLY A 178 -33.77 9.84 -5.77
N SER A 179 -33.84 8.56 -5.44
CA SER A 179 -33.47 8.01 -4.13
C SER A 179 -31.98 7.65 -3.98
N TYR A 180 -31.13 8.11 -4.91
CA TYR A 180 -29.69 7.88 -4.88
C TYR A 180 -28.99 8.78 -3.87
N ARG A 181 -27.85 8.32 -3.35
CA ARG A 181 -27.01 9.10 -2.44
C ARG A 181 -26.12 10.06 -3.21
N THR A 182 -26.31 11.36 -3.00
CA THR A 182 -25.51 12.39 -3.67
C THR A 182 -24.45 12.95 -2.73
N THR A 183 -23.19 12.91 -3.20
CA THR A 183 -22.07 13.63 -2.58
C THR A 183 -21.69 14.81 -3.47
N LEU A 184 -21.74 16.02 -2.91
CA LEU A 184 -21.37 17.25 -3.59
C LEU A 184 -20.13 17.86 -2.93
N CYS A 185 -19.07 18.09 -3.71
CA CYS A 185 -17.85 18.75 -3.27
C CYS A 185 -17.68 20.08 -4.02
N LEU A 186 -17.78 21.18 -3.27
CA LEU A 186 -17.69 22.55 -3.77
C LEU A 186 -16.32 23.16 -3.44
N THR A 187 -15.71 23.76 -4.45
CA THR A 187 -14.50 24.60 -4.40
C THR A 187 -14.86 26.02 -4.86
N GLU A 188 -13.91 26.95 -4.86
CA GLU A 188 -14.11 28.32 -5.37
C GLU A 188 -14.70 28.35 -6.80
N LYS A 189 -14.39 27.34 -7.63
CA LYS A 189 -14.92 27.21 -8.99
C LYS A 189 -16.44 27.20 -9.08
N ALA A 190 -17.12 26.69 -8.05
CA ALA A 190 -18.58 26.65 -8.02
C ALA A 190 -19.22 28.05 -8.00
N ALA A 191 -18.47 29.08 -7.62
CA ALA A 191 -18.88 30.49 -7.69
C ALA A 191 -18.27 31.24 -8.89
N CYS A 192 -17.67 30.53 -9.85
CA CYS A 192 -17.05 31.12 -11.02
C CYS A 192 -17.69 30.59 -12.31
N THR A 193 -17.73 31.44 -13.33
CA THR A 193 -18.04 31.07 -14.71
C THR A 193 -16.81 31.24 -15.59
N HIS A 194 -16.60 30.28 -16.50
CA HIS A 194 -15.50 30.30 -17.44
C HIS A 194 -15.98 30.69 -18.84
N GLU A 195 -15.41 31.77 -19.38
CA GLU A 195 -15.55 32.15 -20.78
C GLU A 195 -14.27 31.83 -21.56
N PRO A 196 -14.37 31.50 -22.86
CA PRO A 196 -13.19 31.34 -23.69
C PRO A 196 -12.37 32.64 -23.72
N ARG A 197 -11.09 32.53 -23.38
CA ARG A 197 -10.03 33.56 -23.45
C ARG A 197 -10.21 34.71 -22.47
N LYS A 198 -11.03 34.53 -21.43
CA LYS A 198 -11.20 35.50 -20.34
C LYS A 198 -10.90 34.87 -18.99
N ALA A 199 -10.53 35.73 -18.04
CA ALA A 199 -10.40 35.32 -16.64
C ALA A 199 -11.77 34.86 -16.10
N PRO A 200 -11.80 33.89 -15.17
CA PRO A 200 -13.04 33.45 -14.55
C PRO A 200 -13.75 34.63 -13.88
N SER A 201 -15.06 34.75 -14.12
CA SER A 201 -15.89 35.77 -13.49
C SER A 201 -16.62 35.18 -12.29
N ARG A 202 -16.49 35.81 -11.12
CA ARG A 202 -17.21 35.41 -9.91
C ARG A 202 -18.67 35.83 -10.01
N ILE A 203 -19.59 34.91 -9.73
CA ILE A 203 -21.03 35.13 -9.73
C ILE A 203 -21.56 35.44 -8.33
N ASP A 204 -22.75 36.05 -8.25
CA ASP A 204 -23.48 36.20 -6.99
C ASP A 204 -23.86 34.82 -6.42
N VAL A 205 -23.43 34.53 -5.19
CA VAL A 205 -23.73 33.27 -4.47
C VAL A 205 -25.24 33.03 -4.33
N LYS A 206 -26.09 34.07 -4.39
CA LYS A 206 -27.55 33.90 -4.45
C LYS A 206 -28.00 33.07 -5.66
N ASN A 207 -27.30 33.19 -6.79
CA ASN A 207 -27.58 32.38 -7.97
C ASN A 207 -27.14 30.93 -7.78
N LEU A 208 -25.95 30.71 -7.20
CA LEU A 208 -25.52 29.37 -6.77
C LEU A 208 -26.53 28.71 -5.82
N CYS A 209 -27.02 29.46 -4.83
CA CYS A 209 -28.04 28.98 -3.89
C CYS A 209 -29.35 28.54 -4.58
N LYS A 210 -29.78 29.21 -5.66
CA LYS A 210 -30.96 28.80 -6.44
C LYS A 210 -30.76 27.43 -7.10
N VAL A 211 -29.55 27.17 -7.61
CA VAL A 211 -29.17 25.87 -8.19
C VAL A 211 -29.12 24.80 -7.10
N LEU A 212 -28.41 25.05 -6.00
CA LEU A 212 -28.24 24.11 -4.90
C LEU A 212 -29.56 23.69 -4.23
N LYS A 213 -30.55 24.58 -4.14
CA LYS A 213 -31.90 24.28 -3.60
C LYS A 213 -32.62 23.14 -4.32
N ARG A 214 -32.24 22.86 -5.58
CA ARG A 214 -32.89 21.87 -6.44
C ARG A 214 -32.14 20.53 -6.45
N ILE A 215 -30.94 20.47 -5.87
CA ILE A 215 -30.12 19.25 -5.81
C ILE A 215 -30.33 18.59 -4.44
N ASN A 216 -30.79 17.35 -4.42
CA ASN A 216 -30.87 16.56 -3.20
C ASN A 216 -29.48 16.03 -2.83
N VAL A 217 -28.88 16.54 -1.77
CA VAL A 217 -27.50 16.21 -1.35
C VAL A 217 -27.50 15.62 0.05
N ASP A 218 -26.95 14.41 0.19
CA ASP A 218 -26.79 13.74 1.49
C ASP A 218 -25.52 14.19 2.20
N LYS A 219 -24.43 14.31 1.44
CA LYS A 219 -23.09 14.64 1.92
C LYS A 219 -22.55 15.87 1.17
N LEU A 220 -22.31 16.95 1.90
CA LEU A 220 -21.71 18.17 1.39
C LEU A 220 -20.26 18.27 1.85
N ILE A 221 -19.35 18.53 0.90
CA ILE A 221 -17.93 18.81 1.15
C ILE A 221 -17.66 20.24 0.66
N LEU A 222 -17.13 21.09 1.52
CA LEU A 222 -16.73 22.45 1.20
C LEU A 222 -15.21 22.56 1.36
N HIS A 223 -14.51 22.80 0.26
CA HIS A 223 -13.06 22.92 0.24
C HIS A 223 -12.68 24.37 -0.06
N ASP A 224 -11.71 24.90 0.69
CA ASP A 224 -11.20 26.26 0.52
C ASP A 224 -9.79 26.22 -0.09
N ASP A 225 -9.70 26.53 -1.39
CA ASP A 225 -8.43 26.57 -2.15
C ASP A 225 -7.79 27.97 -2.16
N SER A 226 -8.33 28.92 -1.40
CA SER A 226 -7.84 30.31 -1.39
C SER A 226 -6.46 30.45 -0.75
N ASP A 227 -5.70 31.49 -1.10
CA ASP A 227 -4.34 31.82 -0.60
C ASP A 227 -4.26 32.13 0.92
N GLY A 228 -5.24 31.69 1.72
CA GLY A 228 -5.27 31.79 3.18
C GLY A 228 -5.63 33.18 3.73
N LYS A 229 -5.84 34.17 2.86
CA LYS A 229 -6.23 35.54 3.26
C LYS A 229 -7.72 35.65 3.62
N ARG A 230 -8.61 35.06 2.82
CA ARG A 230 -10.06 35.06 3.03
C ARG A 230 -10.69 33.87 2.30
N SER A 231 -11.56 33.12 2.99
CA SER A 231 -12.31 32.01 2.40
C SER A 231 -13.18 32.49 1.24
N TRP A 232 -13.35 31.62 0.23
CA TRP A 232 -14.12 31.98 -0.97
C TRP A 232 -15.61 32.23 -0.71
N LEU A 233 -16.15 31.73 0.41
CA LEU A 233 -17.46 32.11 0.94
C LEU A 233 -17.29 32.89 2.24
N ASP A 234 -17.94 34.04 2.36
CA ASP A 234 -18.10 34.72 3.64
C ASP A 234 -19.19 34.07 4.53
N HIS A 235 -19.32 34.53 5.78
CA HIS A 235 -20.28 33.97 6.73
C HIS A 235 -21.75 34.08 6.25
N THR A 236 -22.12 35.13 5.50
CA THR A 236 -23.48 35.31 4.98
C THR A 236 -23.75 34.38 3.81
N GLU A 237 -22.76 34.22 2.92
CA GLU A 237 -22.77 33.33 1.78
C GLU A 237 -22.80 31.86 2.24
N LEU A 238 -21.94 31.47 3.18
CA LEU A 238 -21.90 30.14 3.80
C LEU A 238 -23.25 29.78 4.43
N ARG A 239 -23.84 30.71 5.19
CA ARG A 239 -25.15 30.50 5.81
C ARG A 239 -26.24 30.31 4.75
N SER A 240 -26.19 31.09 3.67
CA SER A 240 -27.15 31.00 2.55
C SER A 240 -27.05 29.67 1.80
N VAL A 241 -25.83 29.16 1.60
CA VAL A 241 -25.57 27.84 1.00
C VAL A 241 -26.16 26.73 1.88
N LEU A 242 -25.91 26.75 3.18
CA LEU A 242 -26.44 25.74 4.11
C LEU A 242 -27.97 25.80 4.20
N GLN A 243 -28.57 26.99 4.29
CA GLN A 243 -30.03 27.17 4.28
C GLN A 243 -30.69 26.64 3.01
N SER A 244 -29.96 26.69 1.89
CA SER A 244 -30.42 26.17 0.61
C SER A 244 -30.46 24.65 0.57
N MET A 245 -29.73 23.95 1.45
CA MET A 245 -29.51 22.50 1.41
C MET A 245 -29.94 21.80 2.71
N SER A 246 -31.16 22.06 3.19
CA SER A 246 -31.65 21.61 4.50
C SER A 246 -31.70 20.09 4.74
N ILE A 247 -31.53 19.26 3.71
CA ILE A 247 -31.58 17.78 3.78
C ILE A 247 -30.22 17.17 4.16
N VAL A 248 -29.12 17.92 4.01
CA VAL A 248 -27.75 17.45 4.24
C VAL A 248 -27.61 16.90 5.66
N LYS A 249 -27.04 15.68 5.77
CA LYS A 249 -26.77 15.00 7.04
C LYS A 249 -25.30 15.00 7.41
N THR A 250 -24.42 15.02 6.41
CA THR A 250 -22.97 15.01 6.60
C THR A 250 -22.37 16.27 5.97
N LEU A 251 -21.66 17.06 6.79
CA LEU A 251 -20.89 18.21 6.34
C LEU A 251 -19.40 17.96 6.57
N ILE A 252 -18.60 18.14 5.53
CA ILE A 252 -17.13 18.14 5.59
C ILE A 252 -16.65 19.51 5.15
N MET A 253 -15.80 20.16 5.95
CA MET A 253 -15.17 21.43 5.57
C MET A 253 -13.66 21.27 5.68
N SER A 254 -12.94 21.56 4.60
CA SER A 254 -11.50 21.32 4.49
C SER A 254 -10.73 22.61 4.18
N TYR A 255 -9.64 22.86 4.90
CA TYR A 255 -8.73 24.02 4.71
C TYR A 255 -9.32 25.41 5.02
N TRP A 256 -10.46 25.47 5.71
CA TRP A 256 -11.12 26.73 6.07
C TRP A 256 -10.45 27.47 7.22
N LYS A 257 -10.41 28.80 7.15
CA LYS A 257 -10.05 29.69 8.27
C LYS A 257 -11.30 30.33 8.88
N PHE A 258 -11.84 29.70 9.91
CA PHE A 258 -13.04 30.13 10.61
C PHE A 258 -12.78 31.29 11.58
N ARG A 259 -13.41 32.43 11.30
CA ARG A 259 -13.65 33.49 12.29
C ARG A 259 -14.92 33.18 13.07
N LYS A 260 -15.17 33.99 14.10
CA LYS A 260 -16.38 33.91 14.94
C LYS A 260 -17.66 33.83 14.12
N GLU A 261 -17.82 34.74 13.17
CA GLU A 261 -19.02 34.85 12.33
C GLU A 261 -19.20 33.65 11.41
N ASP A 262 -18.10 33.12 10.87
CA ASP A 262 -18.09 31.94 9.99
C ASP A 262 -18.53 30.68 10.78
N LEU A 263 -18.17 30.56 12.07
CA LEU A 263 -18.67 29.48 12.94
C LEU A 263 -20.14 29.68 13.29
N LEU A 264 -20.56 30.91 13.62
CA LEU A 264 -21.97 31.20 13.91
C LEU A 264 -22.87 30.95 12.69
N ALA A 265 -22.33 31.07 11.47
CA ALA A 265 -23.03 30.68 10.24
C ALA A 265 -23.39 29.19 10.21
N LEU A 266 -22.60 28.34 10.88
CA LEU A 266 -22.87 26.91 11.02
C LEU A 266 -23.91 26.61 12.11
N GLU A 267 -24.18 27.51 13.06
CA GLU A 267 -25.10 27.26 14.18
C GLU A 267 -26.56 27.14 13.71
N ARG A 268 -27.21 26.04 14.11
CA ARG A 268 -28.63 25.80 13.81
C ARG A 268 -29.53 26.69 14.68
N PRO A 269 -30.50 27.43 14.10
CA PRO A 269 -31.39 28.29 14.88
C PRO A 269 -32.29 27.49 15.85
N LYS A 270 -32.47 28.01 17.09
CA LYS A 270 -33.30 27.38 18.13
C LYS A 270 -34.79 27.47 17.81
N SER A 271 -35.51 26.35 17.90
CA SER A 271 -36.92 26.19 17.54
C SER A 271 -37.94 26.82 18.52
N GLY A 272 -37.54 27.71 19.44
CA GLY A 272 -38.37 28.08 20.61
C GLY A 272 -38.46 29.54 21.01
N GLY A 273 -37.91 30.48 20.24
CA GLY A 273 -38.00 31.93 20.56
C GLY A 273 -39.06 32.61 19.69
N LYS A 274 -39.95 33.40 20.31
CA LYS A 274 -41.02 34.18 19.65
C LYS A 274 -40.54 34.89 18.38
N ALA A 275 -40.77 34.28 17.22
CA ALA A 275 -40.65 34.90 15.91
C ALA A 275 -41.75 34.32 15.02
N ASN A 276 -42.37 35.20 14.24
CA ASN A 276 -43.63 35.04 13.52
C ASN A 276 -43.85 33.66 12.87
N LYS A 277 -45.12 33.22 12.93
CA LYS A 277 -45.70 32.10 12.16
C LYS A 277 -45.59 32.35 10.65
N SER A 278 -44.40 32.23 10.08
CA SER A 278 -44.20 32.11 8.64
C SER A 278 -42.87 31.41 8.35
N SER A 279 -42.98 30.10 8.09
CA SER A 279 -41.94 29.19 7.57
C SER A 279 -41.09 28.45 8.62
N PRO A 280 -41.01 27.10 8.57
CA PRO A 280 -40.05 26.34 9.37
C PRO A 280 -38.63 26.75 8.96
N VAL A 281 -37.75 26.94 9.93
CA VAL A 281 -36.35 27.27 9.69
C VAL A 281 -35.70 26.16 8.85
N ARG A 282 -35.48 26.42 7.56
CA ARG A 282 -34.78 25.52 6.64
C ARG A 282 -33.27 25.63 6.90
N PHE A 283 -32.75 24.74 7.73
CA PHE A 283 -31.32 24.60 8.00
C PHE A 283 -30.97 23.11 8.21
N PRO A 284 -29.80 22.63 7.76
CA PRO A 284 -29.41 21.23 7.91
C PRO A 284 -29.42 20.77 9.37
N ASN A 285 -29.87 19.55 9.61
CA ASN A 285 -29.71 18.90 10.91
C ASN A 285 -28.64 17.80 10.81
N LEU A 286 -27.39 18.24 10.87
CA LEU A 286 -26.21 17.40 10.73
C LEU A 286 -26.20 16.26 11.77
N THR A 287 -25.90 15.05 11.29
CA THR A 287 -25.55 13.89 12.11
C THR A 287 -24.06 13.61 12.11
N ALA A 288 -23.32 14.15 11.14
CA ALA A 288 -21.87 14.05 11.08
C ALA A 288 -21.23 15.37 10.62
N LEU A 289 -20.20 15.82 11.34
CA LEU A 289 -19.46 17.05 11.04
C LEU A 289 -17.96 16.77 11.06
N TYR A 290 -17.30 16.96 9.92
CA TYR A 290 -15.85 16.78 9.80
C TYR A 290 -15.23 18.12 9.42
N LEU A 291 -14.39 18.67 10.29
CA LEU A 291 -13.56 19.83 9.99
C LEU A 291 -12.13 19.33 9.81
N ASP A 292 -11.60 19.41 8.59
CA ASP A 292 -10.33 18.83 8.19
C ASP A 292 -9.31 19.93 7.82
N GLU A 293 -8.13 19.91 8.42
CA GLU A 293 -7.11 20.96 8.23
C GLU A 293 -7.62 22.41 8.39
N VAL A 294 -8.53 22.68 9.34
CA VAL A 294 -9.16 24.01 9.52
C VAL A 294 -8.43 24.89 10.53
N GLN A 295 -8.68 26.21 10.53
CA GLN A 295 -8.24 27.12 11.60
C GLN A 295 -9.47 27.69 12.32
N ILE A 296 -9.54 27.58 13.65
CA ILE A 296 -10.67 28.05 14.46
C ILE A 296 -10.17 29.02 15.54
N LEU A 297 -10.64 30.26 15.47
CA LEU A 297 -10.20 31.34 16.37
C LEU A 297 -11.04 31.49 17.65
N GLU A 298 -12.25 30.93 17.68
CA GLU A 298 -13.15 31.03 18.85
C GLU A 298 -13.81 29.67 19.15
N VAL A 299 -13.11 28.82 19.90
CA VAL A 299 -13.54 27.45 20.22
C VAL A 299 -14.86 27.41 21.00
N GLU A 300 -15.14 28.41 21.84
CA GLU A 300 -16.41 28.49 22.58
C GLU A 300 -17.63 28.64 21.66
N VAL A 301 -17.44 29.22 20.48
CA VAL A 301 -18.50 29.35 19.47
C VAL A 301 -18.74 28.01 18.78
N LEU A 302 -17.68 27.23 18.54
CA LEU A 302 -17.81 25.87 18.00
C LEU A 302 -18.65 24.97 18.93
N LYS A 303 -18.53 25.11 20.26
CA LYS A 303 -19.39 24.37 21.21
C LYS A 303 -20.88 24.66 20.99
N LYS A 304 -21.24 25.92 20.67
CA LYS A 304 -22.62 26.30 20.32
C LYS A 304 -23.06 25.63 19.02
N VAL A 305 -22.20 25.60 18.00
CA VAL A 305 -22.47 24.91 16.74
C VAL A 305 -22.72 23.42 16.97
N VAL A 306 -21.83 22.74 17.71
CA VAL A 306 -21.93 21.30 18.00
C VAL A 306 -23.22 20.97 18.75
N THR A 307 -23.55 21.74 19.79
CA THR A 307 -24.76 21.54 20.60
C THR A 307 -26.06 21.88 19.87
N SER A 308 -26.00 22.69 18.81
CA SER A 308 -27.16 23.02 17.99
C SER A 308 -27.59 21.90 17.01
N HIS A 309 -26.76 20.85 16.83
CA HIS A 309 -27.01 19.73 15.91
C HIS A 309 -27.14 18.39 16.65
N LYS A 310 -27.72 17.37 15.98
CA LYS A 310 -27.81 15.99 16.51
C LYS A 310 -26.63 15.13 16.02
N LEU A 311 -25.42 15.58 16.27
CA LEU A 311 -24.20 14.91 15.81
C LEU A 311 -24.01 13.55 16.51
N ARG A 312 -23.77 12.51 15.73
CA ARG A 312 -23.31 11.17 16.17
C ARG A 312 -21.82 10.99 15.94
N GLU A 313 -21.31 11.64 14.90
CA GLU A 313 -19.91 11.55 14.48
C GLU A 313 -19.35 12.97 14.32
N MET A 314 -18.15 13.19 14.83
CA MET A 314 -17.43 14.45 14.65
C MET A 314 -15.94 14.17 14.50
N SER A 315 -15.30 14.82 13.54
CA SER A 315 -13.85 14.81 13.38
C SER A 315 -13.34 16.23 13.30
N LEU A 316 -12.23 16.50 13.99
CA LEU A 316 -11.57 17.78 14.03
C LEU A 316 -10.08 17.58 13.71
N SER A 317 -9.61 18.17 12.62
CA SER A 317 -8.21 18.32 12.23
C SER A 317 -7.97 19.78 11.90
N GLY A 318 -6.94 20.41 12.47
CA GLY A 318 -6.75 21.85 12.34
C GLY A 318 -6.10 22.54 13.54
N SER A 319 -5.93 23.87 13.43
CA SER A 319 -5.42 24.77 14.47
C SER A 319 -6.56 25.44 15.22
N PHE A 320 -6.50 25.49 16.56
CA PHE A 320 -7.52 26.11 17.41
C PHE A 320 -6.83 27.11 18.34
N ARG A 321 -7.01 28.43 18.13
CA ARG A 321 -6.35 29.47 18.93
C ARG A 321 -7.39 30.37 19.60
N PRO A 322 -7.50 30.45 20.93
CA PRO A 322 -8.37 31.42 21.59
C PRO A 322 -7.80 32.85 21.47
N LYS A 323 -8.67 33.84 21.24
CA LYS A 323 -8.31 35.26 21.27
C LYS A 323 -7.79 35.65 22.67
N PRO A 324 -6.63 36.32 22.82
CA PRO A 324 -6.21 36.86 24.11
C PRO A 324 -7.22 37.90 24.59
N ARG A 325 -7.49 37.94 25.90
CA ARG A 325 -8.29 39.00 26.53
C ARG A 325 -7.49 40.30 26.55
N ASP A 326 -8.12 41.33 26.01
CA ASP A 326 -7.99 42.77 26.33
C ASP A 326 -6.56 43.33 26.46
N ASP A 327 -6.08 43.94 25.37
CA ASP A 327 -5.22 45.12 25.46
C ASP A 327 -5.81 46.20 24.53
N PRO A 328 -6.17 47.41 24.99
CA PRO A 328 -6.98 48.37 24.21
C PRO A 328 -6.20 49.21 23.19
N ASP A 329 -4.88 49.10 23.10
CA ASP A 329 -4.05 50.01 22.30
C ASP A 329 -3.14 49.26 21.31
N SER A 330 -3.63 48.93 20.12
CA SER A 330 -2.74 48.73 18.96
C SER A 330 -3.52 48.80 17.63
N ASP A 331 -3.99 49.99 17.27
CA ASP A 331 -4.30 50.34 15.89
C ASP A 331 -3.00 50.77 15.19
N ILE A 332 -2.38 49.91 14.38
CA ILE A 332 -1.45 50.34 13.32
C ILE A 332 -1.60 49.41 12.10
N ASP A 333 -2.19 49.96 11.04
CA ASP A 333 -2.09 49.51 9.65
C ASP A 333 -0.62 49.60 9.16
N VAL A 334 -0.10 48.54 8.53
CA VAL A 334 1.02 48.66 7.58
C VAL A 334 0.83 47.70 6.40
N ASP A 335 0.58 48.31 5.24
CA ASP A 335 0.66 47.73 3.90
C ASP A 335 2.11 47.76 3.37
N THR A 336 2.41 46.87 2.40
CA THR A 336 3.62 46.77 1.54
C THR A 336 4.93 46.32 2.24
N ASP A 337 5.82 45.49 1.71
CA ASP A 337 6.17 45.19 0.32
C ASP A 337 6.91 43.84 0.19
N GLY A 338 7.08 43.35 -1.04
CA GLY A 338 7.70 42.08 -1.34
C GLY A 338 9.23 42.03 -1.20
N SER A 339 9.70 40.83 -0.85
CA SER A 339 11.04 40.24 -1.01
C SER A 339 11.90 40.09 0.25
N SER A 340 12.51 38.90 0.33
CA SER A 340 13.60 38.44 1.22
C SER A 340 13.25 38.00 2.65
N SER A 341 13.34 36.68 2.85
CA SER A 341 13.78 35.90 4.04
C SER A 341 12.94 34.60 4.11
N VAL A 342 13.43 33.42 3.70
CA VAL A 342 14.34 32.54 4.47
C VAL A 342 14.70 33.14 5.81
N ASP A 343 14.15 32.54 6.87
CA ASP A 343 14.30 32.89 8.30
C ASP A 343 13.14 33.70 8.87
N GLU A 344 12.07 32.98 9.25
CA GLU A 344 11.33 33.21 10.51
C GLU A 344 10.42 32.00 10.82
N PHE A 345 11.03 30.81 10.84
CA PHE A 345 10.50 29.60 11.53
C PHE A 345 11.05 29.53 12.96
N ARG A 346 11.05 30.66 13.66
CA ARG A 346 11.46 30.79 15.05
C ARG A 346 10.47 31.71 15.75
N ASP A 347 9.39 31.12 16.22
CA ASP A 347 8.90 31.28 17.61
C ASP A 347 7.44 30.82 17.72
N LEU A 348 7.29 29.50 17.86
CA LEU A 348 6.15 28.87 18.52
C LEU A 348 6.67 28.31 19.85
N LYS A 349 6.52 29.09 20.93
CA LYS A 349 6.63 28.61 22.31
C LYS A 349 5.37 28.95 23.10
N SER A 350 5.05 28.05 24.02
CA SER A 350 3.88 27.92 24.93
C SER A 350 2.63 27.31 24.27
N TRP A 351 2.27 26.03 24.40
CA TRP A 351 2.71 24.88 25.22
C TRP A 351 2.69 25.08 26.74
N ASP A 352 1.51 25.20 27.35
CA ASP A 352 1.36 25.03 28.80
C ASP A 352 0.53 23.79 29.11
N TYR A 353 1.25 22.67 29.17
CA TYR A 353 1.24 21.75 30.34
C TYR A 353 2.40 20.71 30.24
N PHE A 354 3.02 20.58 29.07
CA PHE A 354 4.45 20.23 28.90
C PHE A 354 5.04 21.04 27.74
N GLY A 355 5.70 22.15 28.10
CA GLY A 355 6.24 23.19 27.22
C GLY A 355 7.27 22.87 26.15
N ASP A 356 7.36 21.65 25.62
CA ASP A 356 8.43 21.28 24.67
C ASP A 356 8.09 19.96 23.95
N ASP A 357 8.17 19.91 22.62
CA ASP A 357 8.17 18.67 21.82
C ASP A 357 9.20 17.66 22.37
N ASP A 358 10.34 18.19 22.84
CA ASP A 358 11.39 17.42 23.48
C ASP A 358 10.95 16.84 24.83
N LYS A 359 10.04 17.46 25.57
CA LYS A 359 9.59 16.98 26.89
C LYS A 359 8.74 15.72 26.78
N ILE A 360 7.88 15.55 25.79
CA ILE A 360 7.07 14.31 25.64
C ILE A 360 7.95 13.14 25.21
N PHE A 361 8.81 13.34 24.21
CA PHE A 361 9.73 12.28 23.77
C PHE A 361 10.79 11.97 24.84
N LYS A 362 11.29 12.98 25.56
CA LYS A 362 12.17 12.82 26.73
C LYS A 362 11.44 12.20 27.92
N TRP A 363 10.16 12.51 28.13
CA TRP A 363 9.33 11.89 29.15
C TRP A 363 9.12 10.41 28.86
N LEU A 364 8.76 10.06 27.61
CA LEU A 364 8.75 8.67 27.15
C LEU A 364 10.10 8.02 27.42
N LYS A 365 11.23 8.63 27.01
CA LYS A 365 12.57 8.12 27.33
C LYS A 365 12.88 7.98 28.83
N THR A 366 12.30 8.83 29.70
CA THR A 366 12.52 8.76 31.16
C THR A 366 11.69 7.66 31.81
N GLN A 367 10.47 7.42 31.33
CA GLN A 367 9.57 6.39 31.85
C GLN A 367 9.89 5.01 31.31
N THR A 368 10.45 4.92 30.09
CA THR A 368 10.71 3.65 29.43
C THR A 368 12.05 3.01 29.79
N ARG A 369 12.90 3.64 30.62
CA ARG A 369 14.31 3.26 30.88
C ARG A 369 14.50 1.74 31.09
N PRO A 370 14.97 0.98 30.10
CA PRO A 370 15.87 -0.12 30.39
C PRO A 370 17.22 0.53 30.73
N HIS A 371 17.91 0.11 31.78
CA HIS A 371 19.22 0.70 32.11
C HIS A 371 20.21 0.43 30.97
N SER A 372 20.59 1.45 30.20
CA SER A 372 21.73 1.40 29.28
C SER A 372 22.41 2.77 29.20
N PHE A 373 23.48 2.93 29.99
CA PHE A 373 24.41 4.07 29.94
C PHE A 373 25.46 3.93 28.80
N SER A 374 25.27 2.98 27.87
CA SER A 374 26.25 2.69 26.82
C SER A 374 26.07 3.60 25.60
N GLN A 375 27.18 4.06 25.00
CA GLN A 375 27.20 4.72 23.68
C GLN A 375 26.50 3.92 22.56
N LYS A 376 26.26 2.61 22.79
CA LYS A 376 25.58 1.68 21.87
C LYS A 376 24.03 1.68 22.00
N GLY A 377 23.45 2.37 22.99
CA GLY A 377 22.00 2.46 23.20
C GLY A 377 21.32 1.11 23.46
N HIS A 378 20.02 1.02 23.14
CA HIS A 378 19.21 -0.21 23.24
C HIS A 378 19.20 -1.02 21.94
N PHE A 379 19.70 -0.44 20.85
CA PHE A 379 19.68 -1.05 19.52
C PHE A 379 20.28 -2.46 19.52
N LYS A 380 21.42 -2.64 20.20
CA LYS A 380 22.07 -3.96 20.33
C LYS A 380 21.17 -4.99 21.01
N ASN A 381 20.46 -4.62 22.08
CA ASN A 381 19.61 -5.54 22.83
C ASN A 381 18.33 -5.90 22.07
N LEU A 382 17.85 -5.01 21.19
CA LEU A 382 16.69 -5.29 20.34
C LEU A 382 17.00 -6.33 19.26
N ILE A 383 18.20 -6.32 18.70
CA ILE A 383 18.57 -7.17 17.54
C ILE A 383 19.47 -8.36 17.89
N GLN A 384 19.75 -8.57 19.17
CA GLN A 384 20.56 -9.71 19.62
C GLN A 384 19.79 -11.04 19.43
N PRO A 385 20.50 -12.18 19.38
CA PRO A 385 19.93 -13.53 19.36
C PRO A 385 18.64 -13.75 20.17
N ASN A 386 18.66 -13.36 21.45
CA ASN A 386 17.51 -13.49 22.38
C ASN A 386 16.66 -12.20 22.46
N GLY A 387 16.68 -11.37 21.43
CA GLY A 387 16.07 -10.05 21.43
C GLY A 387 14.54 -10.07 21.54
N LEU A 388 13.88 -11.14 21.10
CA LEU A 388 12.41 -11.23 21.14
C LEU A 388 11.84 -11.21 22.57
N GLU A 389 12.49 -11.90 23.51
CA GLU A 389 12.07 -11.90 24.92
C GLU A 389 12.22 -10.50 25.52
N TYR A 390 13.35 -9.84 25.25
CA TYR A 390 13.59 -8.46 25.66
C TYR A 390 12.56 -7.49 25.06
N GLN A 391 12.20 -7.65 23.78
CA GLN A 391 11.16 -6.85 23.12
C GLN A 391 9.78 -7.06 23.79
N ALA A 392 9.40 -8.30 24.08
CA ALA A 392 8.14 -8.62 24.76
C ALA A 392 8.09 -8.04 26.19
N GLN A 393 9.20 -8.13 26.94
CA GLN A 393 9.33 -7.52 28.26
C GLN A 393 9.19 -5.99 28.20
N ILE A 394 9.76 -5.33 27.18
CA ILE A 394 9.60 -3.89 26.97
C ILE A 394 8.12 -3.53 26.78
N PHE A 395 7.41 -4.22 25.88
CA PHE A 395 6.01 -3.89 25.61
C PHE A 395 5.08 -4.22 26.80
N SER A 396 5.36 -5.31 27.51
CA SER A 396 4.62 -5.67 28.74
C SER A 396 4.79 -4.61 29.83
N LYS A 397 6.02 -4.09 30.00
CA LYS A 397 6.33 -3.13 31.07
C LYS A 397 5.92 -1.69 30.73
N TYR A 398 6.06 -1.27 29.48
CA TYR A 398 5.96 0.14 29.09
C TYR A 398 4.82 0.43 28.10
N GLY A 399 4.06 -0.58 27.71
CA GLY A 399 2.96 -0.45 26.76
C GLY A 399 3.40 -0.54 25.29
N PRO A 400 2.44 -0.41 24.34
CA PRO A 400 2.60 -0.77 22.93
C PRO A 400 3.46 0.19 22.11
N THR A 401 3.82 1.36 22.64
CA THR A 401 4.68 2.34 21.97
C THR A 401 5.70 2.91 22.93
N VAL A 402 6.98 2.75 22.61
CA VAL A 402 8.11 3.00 23.51
C VAL A 402 9.19 3.81 22.78
N ALA A 403 9.66 4.90 23.41
CA ALA A 403 10.85 5.62 22.93
C ALA A 403 12.12 4.99 23.51
N LEU A 404 13.11 4.72 22.65
CA LEU A 404 14.39 4.10 23.01
C LEU A 404 15.57 4.91 22.47
N ASN A 405 16.71 4.80 23.16
CA ASN A 405 17.99 5.32 22.67
C ASN A 405 18.58 4.41 21.58
N GLY A 406 18.83 4.98 20.41
CA GLY A 406 19.64 4.40 19.34
C GLY A 406 21.14 4.67 19.53
N PHE A 407 21.91 4.35 18.49
CA PHE A 407 23.36 4.55 18.46
C PHE A 407 23.73 6.04 18.51
N MET A 408 24.77 6.38 19.29
CA MET A 408 25.28 7.76 19.46
C MET A 408 24.18 8.80 19.77
N GLY A 409 23.20 8.42 20.59
CA GLY A 409 22.11 9.32 21.01
C GLY A 409 20.96 9.45 20.00
N GLY A 410 20.99 8.68 18.90
CA GLY A 410 19.88 8.61 17.95
C GLY A 410 18.56 8.21 18.61
N GLN A 411 17.44 8.59 17.99
CA GLN A 411 16.10 8.36 18.52
C GLN A 411 15.46 7.13 17.85
N ILE A 412 14.90 6.23 18.65
CA ILE A 412 14.10 5.08 18.17
C ILE A 412 12.70 5.17 18.76
N LEU A 413 11.68 5.10 17.92
CA LEU A 413 10.31 4.76 18.29
C LEU A 413 10.09 3.27 18.01
N PHE A 414 9.83 2.48 19.05
CA PHE A 414 9.58 1.06 18.96
C PHE A 414 8.11 0.78 19.29
N THR A 415 7.36 0.18 18.37
CA THR A 415 5.90 0.15 18.49
C THR A 415 5.26 -1.10 17.88
N MET A 416 4.13 -1.50 18.46
CA MET A 416 3.17 -2.47 17.94
C MET A 416 1.76 -1.85 17.80
N ASP A 417 1.65 -0.52 17.80
CA ASP A 417 0.37 0.20 17.70
C ASP A 417 -0.14 0.22 16.24
N PRO A 418 -1.38 -0.27 15.97
CA PRO A 418 -1.94 -0.32 14.63
C PRO A 418 -2.03 1.05 13.93
N ALA A 419 -2.39 2.12 14.64
CA ALA A 419 -2.46 3.46 14.07
C ALA A 419 -1.10 3.97 13.64
N VAL A 420 -0.06 3.74 14.46
CA VAL A 420 1.32 4.10 14.09
C VAL A 420 1.77 3.29 12.87
N ILE A 421 1.54 1.98 12.87
CA ILE A 421 1.92 1.10 11.75
C ILE A 421 1.20 1.54 10.46
N HIS A 422 -0.09 1.83 10.54
CA HIS A 422 -0.89 2.31 9.40
C HIS A 422 -0.38 3.65 8.88
N ALA A 423 -0.10 4.60 9.79
CA ALA A 423 0.47 5.90 9.42
C ALA A 423 1.83 5.74 8.71
N VAL A 424 2.73 4.94 9.27
CA VAL A 424 4.10 4.77 8.78
C VAL A 424 4.18 3.97 7.47
N GLN A 425 3.36 2.94 7.29
CA GLN A 425 3.46 2.04 6.12
C GLN A 425 2.47 2.38 5.01
N VAL A 426 1.35 3.04 5.32
CA VAL A 426 0.24 3.23 4.38
C VAL A 426 -0.07 4.71 4.15
N LYS A 427 -0.46 5.45 5.19
CA LYS A 427 -0.98 6.82 5.05
C LYS A 427 0.12 7.82 4.68
N ASP A 428 1.17 7.89 5.49
CA ASP A 428 2.22 8.90 5.42
C ASP A 428 3.56 8.30 4.97
N LYS A 429 3.51 7.20 4.20
CA LYS A 429 4.67 6.38 3.83
C LYS A 429 5.85 7.16 3.23
N ASP A 430 5.57 8.26 2.54
CA ASP A 430 6.59 9.08 1.88
C ASP A 430 7.44 9.87 2.90
N LYS A 431 6.89 10.13 4.09
CA LYS A 431 7.61 10.68 5.26
C LYS A 431 8.46 9.65 5.98
N PHE A 432 8.28 8.37 5.66
CA PHE A 432 8.94 7.25 6.32
C PHE A 432 9.67 6.33 5.32
N PRO A 433 10.70 6.81 4.61
CA PRO A 433 11.49 5.98 3.73
C PRO A 433 12.28 4.90 4.50
N ARG A 434 12.84 3.93 3.75
CA ARG A 434 13.86 3.02 4.30
C ARG A 434 15.11 3.82 4.71
N ALA A 435 15.72 3.44 5.82
CA ALA A 435 16.91 4.12 6.32
C ALA A 435 18.11 3.93 5.37
N LYS A 436 18.85 5.01 5.10
CA LYS A 436 19.95 5.02 4.11
C LYS A 436 21.05 3.99 4.40
N GLY A 437 21.43 3.81 5.67
CA GLY A 437 22.49 2.87 6.06
C GLY A 437 22.18 1.42 5.67
N PRO A 438 21.05 0.86 6.15
CA PRO A 438 20.57 -0.45 5.71
C PRO A 438 20.40 -0.57 4.20
N THR A 439 19.87 0.44 3.51
CA THR A 439 19.72 0.43 2.05
C THR A 439 21.08 0.34 1.33
N ILE A 440 22.09 1.10 1.78
CA ILE A 440 23.45 1.04 1.24
C ILE A 440 24.05 -0.36 1.47
N MET A 441 23.88 -0.90 2.68
CA MET A 441 24.37 -2.25 3.01
C MET A 441 23.75 -3.32 2.11
N ILE A 442 22.41 -3.30 1.95
CA ILE A 442 21.70 -4.22 1.05
C ILE A 442 22.22 -4.07 -0.37
N ARG A 443 22.39 -2.83 -0.87
CA ARG A 443 22.92 -2.57 -2.21
C ARG A 443 24.35 -3.07 -2.39
N SER A 444 25.20 -2.92 -1.38
CA SER A 444 26.60 -3.38 -1.43
C SER A 444 26.73 -4.90 -1.42
N VAL A 445 25.75 -5.61 -0.89
CA VAL A 445 25.80 -7.06 -0.74
C VAL A 445 25.01 -7.79 -1.81
N PHE A 446 23.79 -7.36 -2.09
CA PHE A 446 22.93 -8.02 -3.07
C PHE A 446 22.91 -7.31 -4.43
N GLY A 447 23.30 -6.04 -4.51
CA GLY A 447 23.22 -5.24 -5.75
C GLY A 447 21.95 -4.37 -5.82
N GLY A 448 21.67 -3.85 -7.02
CA GLY A 448 20.58 -2.89 -7.30
C GLY A 448 19.16 -3.49 -7.36
N GLY A 449 18.86 -4.54 -6.60
CA GLY A 449 17.56 -5.22 -6.63
C GLY A 449 16.46 -4.48 -5.87
N LEU A 450 15.23 -5.01 -5.90
CA LEU A 450 14.00 -4.40 -5.36
C LEU A 450 14.13 -3.84 -3.93
N PHE A 451 15.01 -4.39 -3.09
CA PHE A 451 15.18 -3.95 -1.70
C PHE A 451 16.07 -2.70 -1.56
N ALA A 452 16.90 -2.42 -2.56
CA ALA A 452 17.89 -1.34 -2.59
C ALA A 452 17.45 -0.10 -3.40
N LEU A 453 16.31 -0.18 -4.09
CA LEU A 453 15.82 0.88 -4.97
C LEU A 453 15.28 2.11 -4.23
N SER A 454 15.32 3.26 -4.90
CA SER A 454 14.60 4.46 -4.47
C SER A 454 13.07 4.22 -4.53
N PRO A 455 12.25 5.07 -3.88
CA PRO A 455 10.80 4.91 -3.90
C PRO A 455 10.16 4.85 -5.29
N ASP A 456 10.60 5.69 -6.22
CA ASP A 456 10.06 5.74 -7.58
C ASP A 456 10.48 4.54 -8.42
N GLU A 457 11.77 4.19 -8.40
CA GLU A 457 12.29 2.98 -9.05
C GLU A 457 11.60 1.72 -8.51
N HIS A 458 11.45 1.63 -7.19
CA HIS A 458 10.74 0.52 -6.55
C HIS A 458 9.29 0.43 -7.03
N ARG A 459 8.58 1.55 -7.16
CA ARG A 459 7.20 1.56 -7.65
C ARG A 459 7.11 1.01 -9.08
N VAL A 460 7.99 1.47 -9.97
CA VAL A 460 8.02 1.03 -11.38
C VAL A 460 8.38 -0.45 -11.48
N GLN A 461 9.50 -0.85 -10.89
CA GLN A 461 10.00 -2.22 -11.00
C GLN A 461 9.11 -3.23 -10.25
N ARG A 462 8.51 -2.85 -9.11
CA ARG A 462 7.51 -3.71 -8.44
C ARG A 462 6.30 -3.96 -9.34
N LYS A 463 5.81 -2.92 -10.03
CA LYS A 463 4.68 -3.06 -10.96
C LYS A 463 5.03 -4.03 -12.09
N LEU A 464 6.24 -3.93 -12.62
CA LEU A 464 6.77 -4.83 -13.65
C LEU A 464 6.81 -6.28 -13.15
N LEU A 465 7.26 -6.52 -11.91
CA LEU A 465 7.46 -7.86 -11.34
C LEU A 465 6.19 -8.53 -10.79
N ASN A 466 5.15 -7.75 -10.44
CA ASN A 466 3.90 -8.26 -9.87
C ASN A 466 3.21 -9.41 -10.63
N PRO A 467 3.26 -9.51 -11.98
CA PRO A 467 2.65 -10.61 -12.71
C PRO A 467 3.10 -11.99 -12.21
N VAL A 468 4.39 -12.20 -11.96
CA VAL A 468 4.95 -13.50 -11.51
C VAL A 468 4.33 -13.95 -10.17
N PHE A 469 3.89 -13.01 -9.34
CA PHE A 469 3.37 -13.28 -7.99
C PHE A 469 1.84 -13.25 -7.89
N ASN A 470 1.12 -13.09 -9.01
CA ASN A 470 -0.34 -13.04 -9.02
C ASN A 470 -0.93 -14.47 -8.98
N MET A 471 -2.03 -14.66 -8.25
CA MET A 471 -2.74 -15.94 -8.16
C MET A 471 -3.10 -16.50 -9.54
N LYS A 472 -3.43 -15.68 -10.53
CA LYS A 472 -3.73 -16.17 -11.88
C LYS A 472 -2.53 -16.93 -12.49
N TYR A 473 -1.31 -16.43 -12.27
CA TYR A 473 -0.08 -17.06 -12.76
C TYR A 473 0.27 -18.33 -11.97
N LEU A 474 -0.03 -18.34 -10.67
CA LEU A 474 0.06 -19.55 -9.85
C LEU A 474 -1.02 -20.60 -10.24
N ARG A 475 -2.16 -20.15 -10.79
CA ARG A 475 -3.39 -20.94 -11.03
C ARG A 475 -3.60 -21.47 -12.45
N GLU A 476 -3.19 -20.78 -13.51
CA GLU A 476 -3.72 -20.96 -14.87
C GLU A 476 -3.68 -22.41 -15.41
N CYS A 477 -4.72 -23.18 -15.08
CA CYS A 477 -5.39 -24.16 -15.92
C CYS A 477 -6.52 -23.41 -16.63
N ASP A 478 -6.30 -22.88 -17.83
CA ASP A 478 -7.43 -22.36 -18.62
C ASP A 478 -8.17 -23.55 -19.25
N SER A 479 -9.38 -23.76 -18.76
CA SER A 479 -10.35 -24.77 -19.18
C SER A 479 -10.84 -24.47 -20.60
N THR A 480 -10.08 -24.84 -21.62
CA THR A 480 -10.63 -25.41 -22.87
C THR A 480 -9.49 -25.94 -23.75
N TYR A 481 -9.54 -27.25 -23.98
CA TYR A 481 -8.97 -27.94 -25.14
C TYR A 481 -7.56 -28.57 -25.07
N TYR A 482 -6.74 -28.41 -24.02
CA TYR A 482 -5.61 -29.33 -23.81
C TYR A 482 -5.34 -29.61 -22.32
N SER A 483 -5.12 -30.89 -22.03
CA SER A 483 -4.81 -31.49 -20.75
C SER A 483 -3.48 -31.06 -20.16
N HIS A 484 -3.29 -29.84 -19.63
CA HIS A 484 -2.08 -29.55 -18.83
C HIS A 484 -2.39 -28.59 -17.68
N SER A 485 -2.19 -29.09 -16.47
CA SER A 485 -2.04 -28.38 -15.19
C SER A 485 -1.23 -27.07 -15.29
N SER A 486 -1.55 -26.08 -14.43
CA SER A 486 -0.83 -24.80 -14.20
C SER A 486 0.67 -24.85 -14.53
N PRO A 487 1.32 -23.83 -15.10
CA PRO A 487 2.76 -23.89 -15.39
C PRO A 487 3.64 -23.98 -14.14
N GLN A 488 3.24 -23.42 -12.99
CA GLN A 488 4.08 -23.39 -11.79
C GLN A 488 3.75 -24.51 -10.78
N MET A 489 2.49 -24.94 -10.66
CA MET A 489 2.15 -26.00 -9.69
C MET A 489 2.90 -27.33 -9.91
N PRO A 490 3.08 -27.83 -11.14
CA PRO A 490 3.89 -29.02 -11.41
C PRO A 490 5.35 -28.84 -11.03
N VAL A 491 5.89 -27.62 -11.13
CA VAL A 491 7.24 -27.29 -10.64
C VAL A 491 7.26 -27.40 -9.12
N PHE A 492 6.28 -26.79 -8.43
CA PHE A 492 6.17 -26.87 -6.97
C PHE A 492 6.05 -28.32 -6.49
N MET A 493 5.20 -29.10 -7.13
CA MET A 493 4.99 -30.51 -6.82
C MET A 493 6.21 -31.37 -7.17
N GLY A 494 6.84 -31.13 -8.31
CA GLY A 494 8.03 -31.86 -8.75
C GLY A 494 9.16 -31.73 -7.74
N ILE A 495 9.47 -30.49 -7.33
CA ILE A 495 10.51 -30.21 -6.34
C ILE A 495 10.13 -30.78 -4.98
N THR A 496 8.88 -30.64 -4.56
CA THR A 496 8.45 -31.16 -3.25
C THR A 496 8.48 -32.69 -3.20
N LYS A 497 8.05 -33.37 -4.27
CA LYS A 497 8.19 -34.83 -4.42
C LYS A 497 9.65 -35.26 -4.45
N GLN A 498 10.53 -34.51 -5.11
CA GLN A 498 11.96 -34.76 -5.08
C GLN A 498 12.52 -34.63 -3.67
N ALA A 499 12.09 -33.61 -2.91
CA ALA A 499 12.46 -33.45 -1.51
C ALA A 499 12.02 -34.67 -0.69
N THR A 500 10.75 -35.08 -0.77
CA THR A 500 10.21 -36.27 -0.10
C THR A 500 10.93 -37.55 -0.48
N ASN A 501 11.23 -37.75 -1.76
CA ASN A 501 12.01 -38.90 -2.23
C ASN A 501 13.43 -38.91 -1.68
N THR A 502 14.05 -37.73 -1.57
CA THR A 502 15.40 -37.59 -1.01
C THR A 502 15.41 -37.88 0.49
N ILE A 503 14.42 -37.38 1.22
CA ILE A 503 14.20 -37.69 2.64
C ILE A 503 14.00 -39.20 2.83
N ASN A 504 13.13 -39.80 2.02
CA ASN A 504 12.86 -41.24 2.04
C ASN A 504 14.12 -42.09 1.80
N LYS A 505 15.04 -41.65 0.94
CA LYS A 505 16.31 -42.33 0.69
C LYS A 505 17.34 -42.10 1.81
N ALA A 506 17.28 -40.95 2.48
CA ALA A 506 18.21 -40.58 3.54
C ALA A 506 17.89 -41.27 4.88
N LEU A 507 16.61 -41.59 5.13
CA LEU A 507 16.19 -42.39 6.28
C LEU A 507 16.60 -43.86 6.08
N ILE A 508 17.27 -44.44 7.07
CA ILE A 508 17.67 -45.86 7.10
C ILE A 508 16.42 -46.75 6.98
N SER A 509 16.53 -47.95 6.39
CA SER A 509 15.44 -48.90 6.17
C SER A 509 14.74 -49.43 7.44
N SER A 510 15.10 -48.95 8.62
CA SER A 510 14.43 -49.29 9.88
C SER A 510 13.08 -48.57 9.98
N THR A 511 12.01 -49.31 10.25
CA THR A 511 10.64 -48.83 10.50
C THR A 511 10.48 -47.97 11.76
N GLY A 512 11.57 -47.63 12.45
CA GLY A 512 11.57 -46.83 13.68
C GLY A 512 11.89 -45.34 13.45
N PRO A 513 11.65 -44.50 14.47
CA PRO A 513 11.96 -43.08 14.43
C PRO A 513 13.48 -42.84 14.31
N GLN A 514 13.88 -41.94 13.41
CA GLN A 514 15.27 -41.53 13.23
C GLN A 514 15.44 -40.05 13.48
N GLU A 515 16.41 -39.68 14.31
CA GLU A 515 16.72 -38.28 14.57
C GLU A 515 17.55 -37.69 13.41
N VAL A 516 17.02 -36.67 12.75
CA VAL A 516 17.59 -36.06 11.55
C VAL A 516 17.47 -34.55 11.59
N ASP A 517 18.43 -33.84 11.01
CA ASP A 517 18.34 -32.39 10.80
C ASP A 517 17.45 -32.11 9.60
N VAL A 518 16.24 -31.60 9.85
CA VAL A 518 15.24 -31.33 8.79
C VAL A 518 15.42 -29.95 8.13
N PHE A 519 16.20 -29.05 8.74
CA PHE A 519 16.39 -27.69 8.24
C PHE A 519 17.06 -27.64 6.84
N PRO A 520 18.09 -28.47 6.54
CA PRO A 520 18.66 -28.57 5.19
C PRO A 520 17.64 -28.92 4.12
N TRP A 521 16.67 -29.80 4.41
CA TRP A 521 15.65 -30.21 3.44
C TRP A 521 14.68 -29.09 3.12
N ALA A 522 14.18 -28.38 4.15
CA ALA A 522 13.35 -27.20 3.95
C ALA A 522 14.11 -26.11 3.18
N THR A 523 15.41 -25.96 3.43
CA THR A 523 16.25 -24.99 2.73
C THR A 523 16.46 -25.34 1.26
N ALA A 524 16.76 -26.61 0.95
CA ALA A 524 16.98 -27.07 -0.41
C ALA A 524 15.69 -26.94 -1.25
N ALA A 525 14.55 -27.36 -0.69
CA ALA A 525 13.26 -27.23 -1.34
C ALA A 525 12.93 -25.76 -1.63
N ALA A 526 13.08 -24.87 -0.64
CA ALA A 526 12.76 -23.46 -0.84
C ALA A 526 13.67 -22.76 -1.86
N LEU A 527 14.94 -23.17 -1.91
CA LEU A 527 15.89 -22.67 -2.90
C LEU A 527 15.52 -23.12 -4.32
N ASP A 528 15.22 -24.40 -4.51
CA ASP A 528 14.81 -24.93 -5.81
C ASP A 528 13.46 -24.32 -6.25
N LEU A 529 12.52 -24.10 -5.33
CA LEU A 529 11.22 -23.47 -5.62
C LEU A 529 11.37 -22.03 -6.11
N VAL A 530 12.12 -21.18 -5.38
CA VAL A 530 12.35 -19.79 -5.83
C VAL A 530 13.23 -19.73 -7.08
N GLY A 531 14.21 -20.62 -7.20
CA GLY A 531 15.06 -20.73 -8.38
C GLY A 531 14.25 -21.09 -9.61
N GLU A 532 13.58 -22.23 -9.58
CA GLU A 532 12.93 -22.79 -10.76
C GLU A 532 11.66 -22.03 -11.09
N ALA A 533 10.71 -21.92 -10.15
CA ALA A 533 9.43 -21.28 -10.43
C ALA A 533 9.49 -19.75 -10.41
N GLY A 534 10.39 -19.17 -9.61
CA GLY A 534 10.53 -17.72 -9.45
C GLY A 534 11.48 -17.08 -10.47
N LEU A 535 12.64 -17.69 -10.72
CA LEU A 535 13.76 -17.07 -11.45
C LEU A 535 14.13 -17.78 -12.75
N GLY A 536 13.50 -18.92 -13.04
CA GLY A 536 13.76 -19.68 -14.26
C GLY A 536 15.09 -20.42 -14.25
N TYR A 537 15.56 -20.85 -13.08
CA TYR A 537 16.81 -21.59 -12.92
C TYR A 537 16.68 -22.75 -11.91
N SER A 538 17.02 -23.97 -12.31
CA SER A 538 17.07 -25.09 -11.37
C SER A 538 18.44 -25.17 -10.70
N PHE A 539 18.43 -25.15 -9.37
CA PHE A 539 19.63 -25.30 -8.54
C PHE A 539 19.98 -26.77 -8.26
N ASN A 540 19.10 -27.71 -8.62
CA ASN A 540 19.24 -29.14 -8.37
C ASN A 540 19.73 -29.44 -6.94
N SER A 541 19.20 -28.77 -5.92
CA SER A 541 19.74 -28.82 -4.55
C SER A 541 19.67 -30.20 -3.91
N PHE A 542 18.90 -31.12 -4.49
CA PHE A 542 18.77 -32.52 -4.07
C PHE A 542 19.67 -33.51 -4.83
N SER A 543 20.46 -33.08 -5.81
CA SER A 543 21.34 -33.97 -6.60
C SER A 543 22.57 -34.47 -5.82
N GLY A 544 22.86 -33.89 -4.65
CA GLY A 544 24.08 -34.14 -3.88
C GLY A 544 25.26 -33.27 -4.30
N GLU A 545 25.14 -32.48 -5.37
CA GLU A 545 26.13 -31.48 -5.76
C GLU A 545 26.07 -30.27 -4.82
N ARG A 546 27.24 -29.80 -4.39
CA ARG A 546 27.30 -28.66 -3.48
C ARG A 546 26.99 -27.38 -4.22
N ASN A 547 25.84 -26.80 -3.93
CA ASN A 547 25.47 -25.49 -4.46
C ASN A 547 26.27 -24.36 -3.76
N GLU A 548 27.29 -23.85 -4.46
CA GLU A 548 28.16 -22.77 -3.97
C GLU A 548 27.39 -21.47 -3.75
N TYR A 549 26.38 -21.20 -4.58
CA TYR A 549 25.53 -20.01 -4.51
C TYR A 549 24.69 -19.96 -3.23
N SER A 550 24.00 -21.06 -2.90
CA SER A 550 23.26 -21.23 -1.64
C SER A 550 24.16 -21.04 -0.42
N THR A 551 25.35 -21.64 -0.48
CA THR A 551 26.35 -21.54 0.59
C THR A 551 26.84 -20.10 0.76
N ALA A 552 27.06 -19.38 -0.34
CA ALA A 552 27.44 -17.98 -0.34
C ALA A 552 26.35 -17.12 0.33
N ILE A 553 25.09 -17.26 -0.11
CA ILE A 553 23.98 -16.47 0.43
C ILE A 553 23.80 -16.71 1.94
N LYS A 554 23.87 -17.96 2.43
CA LYS A 554 23.77 -18.22 3.88
C LYS A 554 24.88 -17.52 4.69
N LYS A 555 26.10 -17.46 4.15
CA LYS A 555 27.24 -16.79 4.78
C LYS A 555 27.09 -15.27 4.80
N VAL A 556 26.36 -14.69 3.83
CA VAL A 556 25.99 -13.28 3.85
C VAL A 556 25.17 -12.96 5.11
N THR A 557 24.13 -13.75 5.38
CA THR A 557 23.20 -13.57 6.50
C THR A 557 23.93 -13.57 7.84
N GLN A 558 24.81 -14.55 8.04
CA GLN A 558 25.65 -14.64 9.24
C GLN A 558 26.57 -13.42 9.41
N SER A 559 27.02 -12.83 8.30
CA SER A 559 27.92 -11.67 8.28
C SER A 559 27.19 -10.37 8.64
N PHE A 560 25.90 -10.21 8.29
CA PHE A 560 25.11 -9.02 8.64
C PHE A 560 25.06 -8.75 10.13
N THR A 561 24.96 -9.81 10.93
CA THR A 561 24.88 -9.75 12.38
C THR A 561 26.16 -9.16 13.00
N LYS A 562 27.31 -9.48 12.39
CA LYS A 562 28.65 -9.03 12.82
C LYS A 562 28.96 -7.60 12.35
N ILE A 563 28.34 -7.17 11.25
CA ILE A 563 28.53 -5.86 10.62
C ILE A 563 27.48 -4.83 11.10
N GLY A 564 26.44 -5.27 11.83
CA GLY A 564 25.31 -4.46 12.27
C GLY A 564 25.64 -3.06 12.80
N PRO A 565 26.60 -2.88 13.74
CA PRO A 565 26.97 -1.54 14.22
C PRO A 565 27.60 -0.65 13.15
N LEU A 566 28.36 -1.23 12.21
CA LEU A 566 29.02 -0.50 11.11
C LEU A 566 27.99 0.05 10.11
N VAL A 567 26.82 -0.59 9.97
CA VAL A 567 25.72 -0.16 9.08
C VAL A 567 25.29 1.28 9.36
N LEU A 568 25.39 1.73 10.61
CA LEU A 568 25.02 3.07 11.03
C LEU A 568 26.04 4.14 10.58
N LEU A 569 27.29 3.74 10.34
CA LEU A 569 28.35 4.61 9.84
C LEU A 569 28.41 4.65 8.30
N LEU A 570 27.82 3.66 7.62
CA LEU A 570 27.85 3.56 6.15
C LEU A 570 27.36 4.82 5.42
N PRO A 571 26.29 5.53 5.84
CA PRO A 571 25.87 6.76 5.15
C PRO A 571 26.94 7.85 5.12
N TYR A 572 27.82 7.89 6.11
CA TYR A 572 28.91 8.85 6.22
C TYR A 572 30.13 8.38 5.43
N VAL A 573 30.54 7.12 5.64
CA VAL A 573 31.69 6.53 4.95
C VAL A 573 31.45 6.40 3.44
N HIS A 574 30.22 6.11 3.02
CA HIS A 574 29.85 6.03 1.61
C HIS A 574 29.99 7.38 0.88
N ARG A 575 30.04 8.52 1.59
CA ARG A 575 30.29 9.83 0.98
C ARG A 575 31.78 10.14 0.79
N LEU A 576 32.67 9.34 1.35
CA LEU A 576 34.11 9.59 1.30
C LEU A 576 34.72 8.96 0.04
N GLY A 577 35.26 9.83 -0.83
CA GLY A 577 36.01 9.45 -2.02
C GLY A 577 35.19 8.80 -3.14
N THR A 578 35.88 8.35 -4.19
CA THR A 578 35.28 7.70 -5.36
C THR A 578 34.93 6.23 -5.06
N PRO A 579 34.08 5.57 -5.86
CA PRO A 579 33.87 4.11 -5.77
C PRO A 579 35.18 3.31 -5.77
N ALA A 580 36.15 3.68 -6.61
CA ALA A 580 37.46 3.05 -6.68
C ALA A 580 38.26 3.24 -5.37
N PHE A 581 38.26 4.46 -4.82
CA PHE A 581 38.90 4.74 -3.53
C PHE A 581 38.29 3.89 -2.40
N ARG A 582 36.96 3.76 -2.35
CA ARG A 582 36.29 2.94 -1.32
C ARG A 582 36.62 1.46 -1.46
N GLN A 583 36.71 0.94 -2.68
CA GLN A 583 37.15 -0.45 -2.91
C GLN A 583 38.60 -0.65 -2.44
N TRP A 584 39.49 0.27 -2.79
CA TRP A 584 40.89 0.25 -2.33
C TRP A 584 41.00 0.31 -0.80
N VAL A 585 40.22 1.16 -0.13
CA VAL A 585 40.16 1.19 1.35
C VAL A 585 39.70 -0.15 1.90
N LEU A 586 38.65 -0.75 1.31
CA LEU A 586 38.18 -2.07 1.71
C LEU A 586 39.24 -3.16 1.46
N ASP A 587 40.12 -3.01 0.48
CA ASP A 587 41.23 -3.95 0.22
C ASP A 587 42.27 -3.88 1.33
N LEU A 588 42.55 -2.69 1.84
CA LEU A 588 43.53 -2.45 2.90
C LEU A 588 43.02 -2.79 4.30
N LEU A 589 41.70 -2.89 4.52
CA LEU A 589 41.16 -3.19 5.84
C LEU A 589 41.48 -4.65 6.27
N PRO A 590 42.21 -4.87 7.37
CA PRO A 590 42.64 -6.20 7.83
C PRO A 590 41.52 -7.01 8.52
N SER A 591 40.25 -6.68 8.25
CA SER A 591 39.10 -7.35 8.87
C SER A 591 38.75 -8.64 8.14
N LYS A 592 39.02 -9.79 8.78
CA LYS A 592 38.65 -11.12 8.26
C LYS A 592 37.16 -11.22 7.90
N THR A 593 36.28 -10.56 8.66
CA THR A 593 34.83 -10.56 8.40
C THR A 593 34.47 -9.80 7.12
N ILE A 594 35.10 -8.63 6.89
CA ILE A 594 34.85 -7.82 5.69
C ILE A 594 35.42 -8.54 4.46
N GLN A 595 36.64 -9.07 4.53
CA GLN A 595 37.25 -9.79 3.42
C GLN A 595 36.48 -11.06 3.05
N ARG A 596 35.98 -11.81 4.05
CA ARG A 596 35.09 -12.95 3.81
C ARG A 596 33.78 -12.53 3.14
N LEU A 597 33.14 -11.46 3.62
CA LEU A 597 31.91 -10.96 3.00
C LEU A 597 32.15 -10.55 1.53
N ARG A 598 33.27 -9.89 1.23
CA ARG A 598 33.61 -9.51 -0.16
C ARG A 598 33.81 -10.72 -1.05
N CYS A 599 34.52 -11.75 -0.59
CA CYS A 599 34.68 -13.01 -1.31
C CYS A 599 33.32 -13.67 -1.59
N VAL A 600 32.44 -13.70 -0.58
CA VAL A 600 31.08 -14.24 -0.71
C VAL A 600 30.24 -13.45 -1.71
N VAL A 601 30.26 -12.12 -1.65
CA VAL A 601 29.54 -11.24 -2.59
C VAL A 601 30.07 -11.40 -4.02
N LYS A 602 31.39 -11.57 -4.18
CA LYS A 602 32.00 -11.83 -5.50
C LYS A 602 31.48 -13.15 -6.09
N LEU A 603 31.56 -14.24 -5.33
CA LEU A 603 31.07 -15.55 -5.75
C LEU A 603 29.58 -15.51 -6.09
N GLN A 604 28.79 -14.82 -5.25
CA GLN A 604 27.38 -14.59 -5.51
C GLN A 604 27.15 -13.84 -6.84
N ASN A 605 27.86 -12.75 -7.10
CA ASN A 605 27.67 -12.01 -8.34
C ASN A 605 28.10 -12.82 -9.59
N GLU A 606 29.19 -13.57 -9.50
CA GLU A 606 29.68 -14.43 -10.60
C GLU A 606 28.66 -15.51 -10.99
N GLN A 607 28.01 -16.11 -10.00
CA GLN A 607 26.98 -17.12 -10.21
C GLN A 607 25.66 -16.53 -10.71
N ALA A 608 25.23 -15.38 -10.18
CA ALA A 608 24.05 -14.67 -10.68
C ALA A 608 24.21 -14.28 -12.16
N GLU A 609 25.42 -13.83 -12.51
CA GLU A 609 25.83 -13.51 -13.87
C GLU A 609 25.77 -14.73 -14.80
N GLU A 610 26.27 -15.89 -14.35
CA GLU A 610 26.19 -17.15 -15.11
C GLU A 610 24.73 -17.54 -15.41
N ILE A 611 23.86 -17.47 -14.41
CA ILE A 611 22.42 -17.75 -14.56
C ILE A 611 21.77 -16.78 -15.56
N ILE A 612 22.08 -15.49 -15.45
CA ILE A 612 21.57 -14.46 -16.38
C ILE A 612 22.00 -14.77 -17.81
N ARG A 613 23.28 -15.08 -18.03
CA ARG A 613 23.80 -15.41 -19.37
C ARG A 613 23.15 -16.66 -19.94
N ALA A 614 23.02 -17.72 -19.15
CA ALA A 614 22.36 -18.95 -19.57
C ALA A 614 20.91 -18.68 -20.00
N ARG A 615 20.17 -17.88 -19.23
CA ARG A 615 18.78 -17.53 -19.57
C ARG A 615 18.68 -16.64 -20.80
N GLN A 616 19.59 -15.68 -20.94
CA GLN A 616 19.63 -14.82 -22.12
C GLN A 616 19.95 -15.61 -23.40
N ALA A 617 20.81 -16.63 -23.32
CA ALA A 617 21.11 -17.51 -24.45
C ALA A 617 19.87 -18.30 -24.89
N LEU A 618 19.09 -18.85 -23.96
CA LEU A 618 17.83 -19.56 -24.24
C LEU A 618 16.76 -18.67 -24.88
N LEU A 619 16.67 -17.41 -24.47
CA LEU A 619 15.76 -16.44 -25.09
C LEU A 619 16.21 -16.05 -26.49
N SER A 620 17.52 -15.83 -26.68
CA SER A 620 18.09 -15.41 -27.95
C SER A 620 18.03 -16.51 -29.02
N SER A 621 18.02 -17.78 -28.63
CA SER A 621 17.82 -18.91 -29.55
C SER A 621 16.38 -19.08 -30.02
N GLY A 622 15.42 -18.32 -29.49
CA GLY A 622 14.00 -18.46 -29.80
C GLY A 622 13.39 -19.79 -29.33
N SER A 623 14.04 -20.46 -28.37
CA SER A 623 13.61 -21.75 -27.85
C SER A 623 12.26 -21.67 -27.15
N ASP A 624 11.43 -22.70 -27.30
CA ASP A 624 10.24 -22.84 -26.46
C ASP A 624 10.66 -23.05 -25.01
N LEU A 625 10.32 -22.10 -24.14
CA LEU A 625 10.65 -22.14 -22.73
C LEU A 625 9.68 -22.99 -21.90
N SER A 626 8.66 -23.60 -22.51
CA SER A 626 7.64 -24.38 -21.80
C SER A 626 8.20 -25.58 -21.02
N SER A 627 9.28 -26.21 -21.53
CA SER A 627 10.02 -27.30 -20.89
C SER A 627 11.16 -26.83 -19.98
N GLU A 628 11.51 -25.56 -20.03
CA GLU A 628 12.61 -24.98 -19.26
C GLU A 628 12.16 -24.57 -17.85
N ALA A 629 13.13 -24.41 -16.95
CA ALA A 629 12.89 -23.84 -15.63
C ALA A 629 12.10 -22.52 -15.73
N GLY A 630 11.09 -22.37 -14.87
CA GLY A 630 10.20 -21.20 -14.83
C GLY A 630 9.18 -21.13 -15.97
N ARG A 631 9.22 -22.06 -16.93
CA ARG A 631 8.28 -22.20 -18.05
C ARG A 631 8.03 -20.91 -18.84
N GLY A 632 9.07 -20.09 -18.97
CA GLY A 632 9.04 -18.78 -19.64
C GLY A 632 8.19 -17.70 -18.95
N ARG A 633 7.76 -17.92 -17.70
CA ARG A 633 6.95 -16.98 -16.90
C ARG A 633 7.58 -16.65 -15.55
N ASP A 634 8.89 -16.61 -15.50
CA ASP A 634 9.71 -16.24 -14.34
C ASP A 634 10.15 -14.77 -14.39
N ILE A 635 10.73 -14.30 -13.28
CA ILE A 635 11.22 -12.93 -13.10
C ILE A 635 12.25 -12.56 -14.16
N MET A 636 13.22 -13.43 -14.44
CA MET A 636 14.33 -13.08 -15.34
C MET A 636 13.86 -12.95 -16.78
N THR A 637 13.01 -13.87 -17.22
CA THR A 637 12.34 -13.79 -18.53
C THR A 637 11.53 -12.51 -18.67
N LEU A 638 10.80 -12.12 -17.62
CA LEU A 638 9.99 -10.90 -17.63
C LEU A 638 10.87 -9.64 -17.70
N LEU A 639 11.97 -9.59 -16.94
CA LEU A 639 12.92 -8.48 -16.97
C LEU A 639 13.62 -8.37 -18.32
N MET A 640 14.06 -9.49 -18.90
CA MET A 640 14.72 -9.52 -20.22
C MET A 640 13.78 -9.07 -21.34
N LYS A 641 12.54 -9.58 -21.37
CA LYS A 641 11.52 -9.13 -22.34
C LYS A 641 11.17 -7.66 -22.20
N ALA A 642 11.15 -7.12 -20.97
CA ALA A 642 10.91 -5.70 -20.74
C ALA A 642 12.03 -4.82 -21.32
N ASN A 643 13.27 -5.32 -21.34
CA ASN A 643 14.42 -4.64 -21.93
C ASN A 643 14.43 -4.67 -23.46
N GLU A 644 13.77 -5.63 -24.10
CA GLU A 644 13.65 -5.73 -25.56
C GLU A 644 12.65 -4.70 -26.14
N SER A 645 11.72 -4.19 -25.33
CA SER A 645 10.77 -3.18 -25.78
C SER A 645 11.42 -1.79 -25.92
N GLU A 646 11.64 -1.35 -27.17
CA GLU A 646 12.24 -0.04 -27.48
C GLU A 646 11.46 1.12 -26.84
N GLY A 647 12.19 2.03 -26.16
CA GLY A 647 11.62 3.21 -25.52
C GLY A 647 10.90 2.97 -24.18
N SER A 648 11.09 1.80 -23.57
CA SER A 648 10.48 1.47 -22.27
C SER A 648 11.06 2.32 -21.12
N ASP A 649 10.18 3.07 -20.42
CA ASP A 649 10.46 3.70 -19.11
C ASP A 649 10.82 2.67 -18.01
N SER A 650 10.81 1.36 -18.34
CA SER A 650 11.05 0.24 -17.43
C SER A 650 12.33 -0.53 -17.76
N TYR A 651 13.27 0.05 -18.54
CA TYR A 651 14.57 -0.57 -18.79
C TYR A 651 15.33 -0.84 -17.47
N ILE A 652 15.85 -2.06 -17.34
CA ILE A 652 16.57 -2.56 -16.18
C ILE A 652 18.00 -2.83 -16.60
N ASP A 653 18.94 -2.06 -16.05
CA ASP A 653 20.35 -2.27 -16.34
C ASP A 653 20.86 -3.61 -15.81
N HIS A 654 21.94 -4.09 -16.39
CA HIS A 654 22.53 -5.39 -16.06
C HIS A 654 22.89 -5.56 -14.58
N GLN A 655 23.39 -4.51 -13.91
CA GLN A 655 23.71 -4.58 -12.49
C GLN A 655 22.46 -4.66 -11.62
N SER A 656 21.35 -4.03 -12.05
CA SER A 656 20.05 -4.21 -11.43
C SER A 656 19.47 -5.60 -11.65
N MET A 657 19.72 -6.25 -12.80
CA MET A 657 19.33 -7.65 -13.04
C MET A 657 20.05 -8.62 -12.09
N ILE A 658 21.38 -8.50 -11.93
CA ILE A 658 22.15 -9.24 -10.91
C ILE A 658 21.58 -8.94 -9.52
N GLY A 659 21.26 -7.68 -9.26
CA GLY A 659 20.62 -7.21 -8.04
C GLY A 659 19.32 -7.94 -7.70
N HIS A 660 18.45 -8.11 -8.69
CA HIS A 660 17.18 -8.84 -8.55
C HIS A 660 17.40 -10.32 -8.33
N MET A 661 18.26 -10.98 -9.11
CA MET A 661 18.61 -12.39 -8.93
C MET A 661 19.03 -12.66 -7.48
N ASN A 662 20.01 -11.90 -7.01
CA ASN A 662 20.57 -12.02 -5.67
C ASN A 662 19.53 -11.82 -4.56
N ILE A 663 18.72 -10.76 -4.64
CA ILE A 663 17.77 -10.44 -3.57
C ILE A 663 16.56 -11.37 -3.56
N PHE A 664 16.09 -11.83 -4.72
CA PHE A 664 14.95 -12.75 -4.79
C PHE A 664 15.31 -14.14 -4.29
N ILE A 665 16.51 -14.64 -4.60
CA ILE A 665 16.96 -15.93 -4.04
C ILE A 665 17.03 -15.81 -2.52
N PHE A 666 17.74 -14.80 -2.00
CA PHE A 666 17.83 -14.57 -0.56
C PHE A 666 16.44 -14.46 0.11
N ALA A 667 15.57 -13.58 -0.39
CA ALA A 667 14.28 -13.30 0.23
C ALA A 667 13.30 -14.48 0.13
N GLY A 668 13.29 -15.19 -0.99
CA GLY A 668 12.37 -16.30 -1.25
C GLY A 668 12.73 -17.58 -0.50
N HIS A 669 14.02 -17.91 -0.34
CA HIS A 669 14.39 -19.18 0.27
C HIS A 669 14.58 -19.11 1.80
N GLU A 670 15.24 -18.08 2.35
CA GLU A 670 15.55 -18.05 3.79
C GLU A 670 14.29 -17.92 4.65
N THR A 671 13.33 -17.10 4.21
CA THR A 671 12.10 -16.85 4.96
C THR A 671 11.15 -18.04 4.90
N THR A 672 10.99 -18.68 3.73
CA THR A 672 10.13 -19.86 3.58
C THR A 672 10.70 -21.08 4.28
N SER A 673 11.99 -21.39 4.10
CA SER A 673 12.63 -22.54 4.79
C SER A 673 12.52 -22.47 6.30
N THR A 674 12.68 -21.27 6.86
CA THR A 674 12.44 -20.96 8.27
C THR A 674 10.99 -21.20 8.69
N ALA A 675 10.03 -20.73 7.89
CA ALA A 675 8.61 -20.89 8.18
C ALA A 675 8.18 -22.38 8.16
N VAL A 676 8.60 -23.13 7.15
CA VAL A 676 8.33 -24.58 7.07
C VAL A 676 8.96 -25.30 8.25
N SER A 677 10.24 -25.06 8.53
CA SER A 677 10.94 -25.70 9.66
C SER A 677 10.25 -25.39 10.98
N ARG A 678 9.76 -24.16 11.17
CA ARG A 678 8.98 -23.78 12.35
C ARG A 678 7.67 -24.55 12.44
N ILE A 679 6.96 -24.71 11.34
CA ILE A 679 5.70 -25.45 11.32
C ILE A 679 5.94 -26.92 11.65
N LEU A 680 6.97 -27.54 11.06
CA LEU A 680 7.35 -28.92 11.37
C LEU A 680 7.69 -29.10 12.85
N ASP A 681 8.43 -28.17 13.46
CA ASP A 681 8.74 -28.17 14.89
C ASP A 681 7.46 -28.08 15.75
N ILE A 682 6.52 -27.18 15.40
CA ILE A 682 5.23 -27.07 16.09
C ILE A 682 4.42 -28.36 15.97
N LEU A 683 4.35 -28.95 14.76
CA LEU A 683 3.60 -30.19 14.51
C LEU A 683 4.25 -31.40 15.19
N ALA A 684 5.58 -31.42 15.33
CA ALA A 684 6.28 -32.44 16.09
C ALA A 684 5.92 -32.40 17.58
N GLN A 685 5.78 -31.19 18.14
CA GLN A 685 5.36 -30.99 19.53
C GLN A 685 3.85 -31.16 19.76
N ARG A 686 3.06 -31.25 18.69
CA ARG A 686 1.58 -31.30 18.72
C ARG A 686 1.07 -32.41 17.79
N LEU A 687 1.29 -33.66 18.20
CA LEU A 687 0.93 -34.82 17.39
C LEU A 687 -0.57 -34.88 17.08
N GLU A 688 -1.43 -34.38 17.98
CA GLU A 688 -2.87 -34.25 17.77
C GLU A 688 -3.21 -33.36 16.57
N VAL A 689 -2.49 -32.25 16.42
CA VAL A 689 -2.65 -31.34 15.27
C VAL A 689 -2.11 -32.01 14.01
N GLN A 690 -0.99 -32.70 14.10
CA GLN A 690 -0.36 -33.39 12.98
C GLN A 690 -1.23 -34.54 12.44
N ILE A 691 -1.85 -35.32 13.32
CA ILE A 691 -2.77 -36.41 12.98
C ILE A 691 -4.00 -35.84 12.28
N LYS A 692 -4.64 -34.81 12.85
CA LYS A 692 -5.81 -34.17 12.25
C LYS A 692 -5.52 -33.55 10.88
N LEU A 693 -4.33 -32.98 10.69
CA LEU A 693 -3.90 -32.50 9.38
C LEU A 693 -3.72 -33.65 8.38
N ARG A 694 -3.14 -34.77 8.82
CA ARG A 694 -2.96 -35.96 7.97
C ARG A 694 -4.31 -36.56 7.56
N GLU A 695 -5.26 -36.63 8.49
CA GLU A 695 -6.64 -37.06 8.21
C GLU A 695 -7.29 -36.15 7.17
N GLU A 696 -7.19 -34.82 7.31
CA GLU A 696 -7.71 -33.86 6.31
C GLU A 696 -7.10 -34.11 4.92
N LEU A 697 -5.79 -34.34 4.85
CA LEU A 697 -5.08 -34.61 3.59
C LEU A 697 -5.51 -35.94 2.97
N GLN A 698 -5.56 -37.02 3.75
CA GLN A 698 -5.97 -38.34 3.30
C GLN A 698 -7.42 -38.32 2.78
N ASP A 699 -8.35 -37.81 3.59
CA ASP A 699 -9.76 -37.67 3.22
C ASP A 699 -9.94 -36.91 1.92
N TYR A 700 -9.19 -35.82 1.73
CA TYR A 700 -9.28 -35.01 0.53
C TYR A 700 -8.80 -35.77 -0.70
N PHE A 701 -7.63 -36.41 -0.65
CA PHE A 701 -7.07 -37.12 -1.80
C PHE A 701 -7.81 -38.42 -2.12
N GLU A 702 -8.42 -39.07 -1.12
CA GLU A 702 -9.32 -40.21 -1.35
C GLU A 702 -10.62 -39.80 -2.05
N LYS A 703 -11.24 -38.69 -1.62
CA LYS A 703 -12.47 -38.16 -2.23
C LYS A 703 -12.21 -37.54 -3.60
N ASN A 704 -10.99 -37.08 -3.86
CA ASN A 704 -10.61 -36.40 -5.08
C ASN A 704 -9.35 -37.02 -5.72
N PRO A 705 -9.41 -38.26 -6.22
CA PRO A 705 -8.24 -38.96 -6.78
C PRO A 705 -7.65 -38.27 -8.02
N ASN A 706 -8.45 -37.44 -8.69
CA ASN A 706 -8.04 -36.64 -9.85
C ASN A 706 -7.77 -35.16 -9.51
N ALA A 707 -7.96 -34.72 -8.25
CA ALA A 707 -7.68 -33.34 -7.90
C ALA A 707 -6.19 -33.05 -8.05
N THR A 708 -5.89 -31.91 -8.64
CA THR A 708 -4.52 -31.40 -8.55
C THR A 708 -4.26 -31.00 -7.10
N HIS A 709 -3.02 -31.16 -6.63
CA HIS A 709 -2.64 -30.67 -5.31
C HIS A 709 -2.94 -29.17 -5.15
N HIS A 710 -2.99 -28.37 -6.23
CA HIS A 710 -3.40 -26.97 -6.16
C HIS A 710 -4.85 -26.80 -5.67
N ASP A 711 -5.78 -27.55 -6.25
CA ASP A 711 -7.21 -27.47 -5.89
C ASP A 711 -7.40 -27.91 -4.43
N ALA A 712 -6.65 -28.94 -4.03
CA ALA A 712 -6.54 -29.36 -2.63
C ALA A 712 -6.17 -28.20 -1.71
N LEU A 713 -5.10 -27.46 -2.02
CA LEU A 713 -4.61 -26.42 -1.12
C LEU A 713 -5.54 -25.21 -0.93
N LEU A 714 -6.54 -25.05 -1.80
CA LEU A 714 -7.63 -24.07 -1.63
C LEU A 714 -8.79 -24.62 -0.80
N GLU A 715 -8.95 -25.94 -0.74
CA GLU A 715 -10.05 -26.65 -0.08
C GLU A 715 -9.65 -27.36 1.23
N LEU A 716 -8.41 -27.17 1.69
CA LEU A 716 -7.87 -27.70 2.95
C LEU A 716 -7.86 -26.61 4.05
N PRO A 717 -8.98 -26.35 4.75
CA PRO A 717 -9.10 -25.28 5.74
C PRO A 717 -8.20 -25.46 6.97
N TYR A 718 -7.93 -26.69 7.40
CA TYR A 718 -7.08 -26.97 8.56
C TYR A 718 -5.60 -26.75 8.22
N LEU A 719 -5.14 -27.19 7.05
CA LEU A 719 -3.82 -26.82 6.53
C LEU A 719 -3.66 -25.29 6.40
N ASP A 720 -4.65 -24.59 5.84
CA ASP A 720 -4.63 -23.12 5.76
C ASP A 720 -4.57 -22.48 7.15
N GLY A 721 -5.34 -23.00 8.11
CA GLY A 721 -5.34 -22.55 9.50
C GLY A 721 -4.00 -22.76 10.18
N ILE A 722 -3.33 -23.90 9.99
CA ILE A 722 -2.00 -24.19 10.54
C ILE A 722 -0.97 -23.20 9.99
N VAL A 723 -0.96 -22.98 8.67
CA VAL A 723 -0.03 -22.05 8.02
C VAL A 723 -0.25 -20.63 8.50
N ARG A 724 -1.50 -20.16 8.54
CA ARG A 724 -1.85 -18.82 9.05
C ARG A 724 -1.46 -18.63 10.49
N GLU A 725 -1.77 -19.60 11.36
CA GLU A 725 -1.50 -19.47 12.79
C GLU A 725 0.00 -19.51 13.08
N ALA A 726 0.74 -20.37 12.39
CA ALA A 726 2.20 -20.41 12.52
C ALA A 726 2.84 -19.10 12.03
N LEU A 727 2.42 -18.57 10.88
CA LEU A 727 2.94 -17.31 10.35
C LEU A 727 2.54 -16.11 11.21
N ARG A 728 1.37 -16.15 11.87
CA ARG A 728 0.95 -15.14 12.84
C ARG A 728 1.87 -15.18 14.06
N LEU A 729 1.99 -16.32 14.71
CA LEU A 729 2.78 -16.44 15.94
C LEU A 729 4.27 -16.29 15.70
N PHE A 730 4.81 -16.87 14.63
CA PHE A 730 6.24 -16.97 14.39
C PHE A 730 6.63 -16.38 13.02
N PRO A 731 6.43 -15.07 12.81
CA PRO A 731 6.84 -14.43 11.56
C PRO A 731 8.36 -14.53 11.40
N PRO A 732 8.88 -14.95 10.23
CA PRO A 732 10.33 -15.06 10.00
C PRO A 732 11.08 -13.74 10.27
N ILE A 733 10.48 -12.60 9.89
CA ILE A 733 11.03 -11.25 10.10
C ILE A 733 10.26 -10.55 11.24
N PRO A 734 10.90 -10.29 12.40
CA PRO A 734 10.21 -9.80 13.59
C PRO A 734 10.02 -8.28 13.64
N ASN A 735 10.78 -7.52 12.84
CA ASN A 735 10.89 -6.08 12.94
C ASN A 735 11.01 -5.46 11.55
N LEU A 736 10.21 -4.43 11.29
CA LEU A 736 10.29 -3.60 10.08
C LEU A 736 10.74 -2.19 10.46
N GLY A 737 11.85 -1.73 9.89
CA GLY A 737 12.42 -0.41 10.17
C GLY A 737 12.10 0.63 9.11
N ARG A 738 11.80 1.86 9.53
CA ARG A 738 11.74 3.09 8.72
C ARG A 738 12.50 4.22 9.42
N VAL A 739 12.76 5.31 8.70
CA VAL A 739 13.28 6.55 9.28
C VAL A 739 12.36 7.71 8.96
N CYS A 740 12.08 8.54 9.94
CA CYS A 740 11.30 9.76 9.79
C CYS A 740 12.11 10.79 8.99
N ALA A 741 11.60 11.24 7.84
CA ALA A 741 12.28 12.16 6.94
C ALA A 741 12.08 13.65 7.29
N GLU A 742 11.03 13.95 8.04
CA GLU A 742 10.60 15.30 8.45
C GLU A 742 9.90 15.24 9.81
N ASP A 743 9.96 16.30 10.61
CA ASP A 743 9.24 16.39 11.88
C ASP A 743 7.74 16.14 11.65
N THR A 744 7.15 15.23 12.42
CA THR A 744 5.75 14.86 12.25
C THR A 744 5.15 14.33 13.55
N VAL A 745 3.85 14.10 13.55
CA VAL A 745 3.09 13.58 14.70
C VAL A 745 2.38 12.30 14.29
N LEU A 746 2.59 11.24 15.04
CA LEU A 746 1.98 9.93 14.81
C LEU A 746 0.76 9.72 15.72
N PRO A 747 -0.36 9.19 15.20
CA PRO A 747 -1.51 8.81 16.03
C PRO A 747 -1.24 7.53 16.82
N LEU A 748 -1.93 7.36 17.94
CA LEU A 748 -1.93 6.15 18.76
C LEU A 748 -3.36 5.60 18.89
N ASP A 749 -3.56 4.31 18.60
CA ASP A 749 -4.78 3.59 18.98
C ASP A 749 -4.76 3.24 20.48
N TYR A 750 -3.57 3.10 21.06
CA TYR A 750 -3.39 2.88 22.49
C TYR A 750 -2.83 4.14 23.15
N PRO A 751 -3.67 4.96 23.81
CA PRO A 751 -3.23 6.18 24.48
C PRO A 751 -2.21 5.88 25.58
N ILE A 752 -1.24 6.78 25.76
CA ILE A 752 -0.21 6.65 26.79
C ILE A 752 -0.55 7.58 27.97
N ASP A 753 -0.61 7.03 29.18
CA ASP A 753 -0.84 7.79 30.40
C ASP A 753 0.39 8.61 30.77
N THR A 754 0.24 9.93 30.92
CA THR A 754 1.29 10.84 31.37
C THR A 754 0.84 11.60 32.63
N PRO A 755 1.76 12.18 33.42
CA PRO A 755 1.41 13.04 34.55
C PRO A 755 0.51 14.24 34.18
N SER A 756 0.51 14.66 32.90
CA SER A 756 -0.37 15.71 32.35
C SER A 756 -1.67 15.19 31.75
N GLY A 757 -1.95 13.88 31.83
CA GLY A 757 -3.10 13.23 31.21
C GLY A 757 -2.74 12.24 30.09
N LYS A 758 -3.72 11.74 29.36
CA LYS A 758 -3.50 10.77 28.28
C LYS A 758 -3.08 11.45 26.99
N ILE A 759 -1.97 11.00 26.40
CA ILE A 759 -1.57 11.41 25.04
C ILE A 759 -2.05 10.37 24.02
N THR A 760 -2.69 10.83 22.96
CA THR A 760 -3.20 9.99 21.85
C THR A 760 -2.37 10.15 20.57
N ARG A 761 -1.30 10.94 20.66
CA ARG A 761 -0.39 11.25 19.55
C ARG A 761 1.04 11.40 20.08
N VAL A 762 2.02 11.02 19.27
CA VAL A 762 3.45 11.12 19.61
C VAL A 762 4.17 11.99 18.58
N PRO A 763 4.76 13.13 19.00
CA PRO A 763 5.65 13.89 18.12
C PRO A 763 6.95 13.11 17.91
N ILE A 764 7.43 13.09 16.67
CA ILE A 764 8.70 12.49 16.30
C ILE A 764 9.51 13.46 15.45
N LYS A 765 10.80 13.56 15.76
CA LYS A 765 11.72 14.42 15.04
C LYS A 765 12.27 13.71 13.80
N LYS A 766 12.60 14.50 12.78
CA LYS A 766 13.38 14.05 11.63
C LYS A 766 14.61 13.27 12.08
N GLY A 767 14.85 12.14 11.42
CA GLY A 767 15.93 11.21 11.76
C GLY A 767 15.57 10.16 12.81
N THR A 768 14.38 10.23 13.43
CA THR A 768 13.89 9.19 14.33
C THR A 768 13.67 7.89 13.57
N TRP A 769 14.28 6.81 14.05
CA TRP A 769 14.04 5.46 13.54
C TRP A 769 12.72 4.95 14.10
N VAL A 770 11.87 4.38 13.24
CA VAL A 770 10.62 3.77 13.65
C VAL A 770 10.69 2.28 13.38
N PHE A 771 10.69 1.47 14.43
CA PHE A 771 10.71 0.01 14.37
C PHE A 771 9.32 -0.52 14.71
N LEU A 772 8.72 -1.18 13.72
CA LEU A 772 7.41 -1.82 13.83
C LEU A 772 7.63 -3.29 14.18
N ASN A 773 7.13 -3.73 15.33
CA ASN A 773 7.34 -5.09 15.80
C ASN A 773 6.22 -6.02 15.33
N THR A 774 6.54 -6.94 14.42
CA THR A 774 5.56 -7.84 13.80
C THR A 774 5.13 -8.96 14.75
N VAL A 775 6.06 -9.50 15.54
CA VAL A 775 5.79 -10.62 16.48
C VAL A 775 4.80 -10.20 17.56
N ASN A 776 5.07 -9.10 18.24
CA ASN A 776 4.21 -8.63 19.34
C ASN A 776 2.90 -8.05 18.80
N PHE A 777 2.88 -7.41 17.62
CA PHE A 777 1.63 -7.03 16.96
C PHE A 777 0.76 -8.26 16.68
N ASN A 778 1.35 -9.31 16.12
CA ASN A 778 0.62 -10.53 15.78
C ASN A 778 0.20 -11.35 17.01
N ARG A 779 0.77 -11.10 18.19
CA ARG A 779 0.47 -11.77 19.47
C ARG A 779 -0.25 -10.88 20.48
N ASN A 780 -0.65 -9.68 20.07
CA ASN A 780 -1.30 -8.72 20.95
C ASN A 780 -2.72 -9.19 21.29
N GLU A 781 -2.99 -9.40 22.58
CA GLU A 781 -4.30 -9.84 23.07
C GLU A 781 -5.42 -8.84 22.79
N ALA A 782 -5.08 -7.54 22.74
CA ALA A 782 -6.04 -6.50 22.36
C ALA A 782 -6.46 -6.57 20.88
N ILE A 783 -5.70 -7.28 20.03
CA ILE A 783 -6.01 -7.48 18.61
C ILE A 783 -6.58 -8.87 18.37
N TRP A 784 -5.95 -9.91 18.94
CA TRP A 784 -6.21 -11.32 18.63
C TRP A 784 -6.96 -12.09 19.73
N GLY A 785 -7.45 -11.37 20.75
CA GLY A 785 -8.17 -11.92 21.91
C GLY A 785 -7.24 -12.55 22.96
N GLU A 786 -7.83 -13.02 24.06
CA GLU A 786 -7.10 -13.60 25.20
C GLU A 786 -6.15 -14.75 24.80
N LYS A 787 -6.58 -15.58 23.85
CA LYS A 787 -5.78 -16.69 23.30
C LYS A 787 -4.81 -16.28 22.20
N ALA A 788 -4.38 -15.02 22.16
CA ALA A 788 -3.48 -14.49 21.12
C ALA A 788 -2.12 -15.19 21.08
N LYS A 789 -1.63 -15.72 22.20
CA LYS A 789 -0.32 -16.38 22.27
C LYS A 789 -0.38 -17.89 22.05
N GLU A 790 -1.57 -18.47 22.06
CA GLU A 790 -1.80 -19.89 21.81
C GLU A 790 -1.76 -20.22 20.31
N PHE A 791 -1.29 -21.40 19.97
CA PHE A 791 -1.36 -21.95 18.61
C PHE A 791 -2.72 -22.62 18.41
N LEU A 792 -3.65 -21.90 17.78
CA LEU A 792 -5.03 -22.33 17.52
C LEU A 792 -5.36 -22.22 16.02
N PRO A 793 -5.09 -23.24 15.20
CA PRO A 793 -5.45 -23.28 13.78
C PRO A 793 -6.94 -23.07 13.52
N GLU A 794 -7.80 -23.58 14.42
CA GLU A 794 -9.26 -23.52 14.33
C GLU A 794 -9.81 -22.08 14.24
N ARG A 795 -9.05 -21.10 14.74
CA ARG A 795 -9.38 -19.67 14.63
C ARG A 795 -9.64 -19.23 13.19
N TRP A 796 -9.03 -19.89 12.22
CA TRP A 796 -9.10 -19.49 10.81
C TRP A 796 -10.21 -20.21 10.03
N ILE A 797 -10.89 -21.18 10.65
CA ILE A 797 -11.83 -22.06 9.96
C ILE A 797 -13.25 -21.50 10.10
N GLY A 798 -13.89 -21.27 8.96
CA GLY A 798 -15.26 -20.72 8.89
C GLY A 798 -15.41 -19.29 9.42
N SER A 799 -14.31 -18.64 9.83
CA SER A 799 -14.32 -17.34 10.51
C SER A 799 -13.92 -16.21 9.56
N LYS A 800 -14.65 -15.09 9.61
CA LYS A 800 -14.23 -13.84 8.95
C LYS A 800 -13.15 -13.15 9.78
N ILE A 801 -12.33 -12.30 9.15
CA ILE A 801 -11.26 -11.61 9.88
C ILE A 801 -11.78 -10.75 11.04
N ASP A 802 -12.98 -10.17 10.90
CA ASP A 802 -13.65 -9.39 11.94
C ASP A 802 -14.15 -10.25 13.11
N GLU A 803 -14.25 -11.57 12.93
CA GLU A 803 -14.57 -12.55 13.99
C GLU A 803 -13.29 -13.08 14.65
N VAL A 804 -12.16 -13.03 13.94
CA VAL A 804 -10.83 -13.44 14.42
C VAL A 804 -10.13 -12.35 15.24
N THR A 805 -10.47 -11.09 14.98
CA THR A 805 -9.82 -9.92 15.60
C THR A 805 -10.82 -9.08 16.39
N GLN A 806 -10.34 -8.35 17.40
CA GLN A 806 -11.19 -7.47 18.20
C GLN A 806 -11.61 -6.22 17.41
N ALA A 807 -12.85 -5.77 17.63
CA ALA A 807 -13.45 -4.66 16.89
C ALA A 807 -12.73 -3.31 17.13
N GLY A 808 -12.69 -2.47 16.09
CA GLY A 808 -12.30 -1.05 16.20
C GLY A 808 -10.88 -0.69 15.74
N SER A 809 -10.04 -1.66 15.33
CA SER A 809 -8.67 -1.38 14.86
C SER A 809 -8.54 -1.51 13.34
N ARG A 810 -7.97 -0.50 12.66
CA ARG A 810 -7.65 -0.57 11.21
C ARG A 810 -6.36 -1.36 11.01
N LEU A 811 -6.45 -2.68 10.95
CA LEU A 811 -5.28 -3.56 10.80
C LEU A 811 -4.69 -3.46 9.38
N PRO A 812 -3.39 -3.10 9.23
CA PRO A 812 -2.82 -2.76 7.93
C PRO A 812 -2.21 -3.95 7.15
N GLY A 813 -2.09 -5.13 7.76
CA GLY A 813 -1.39 -6.30 7.19
C GLY A 813 -2.02 -6.83 5.90
N VAL A 814 -1.19 -7.17 4.88
CA VAL A 814 -1.69 -7.63 3.56
C VAL A 814 -2.22 -9.05 3.52
N TYR A 815 -1.95 -9.86 4.53
CA TYR A 815 -2.36 -11.26 4.61
C TYR A 815 -3.09 -11.49 5.92
N SER A 816 -4.40 -11.71 5.86
CA SER A 816 -5.24 -11.97 7.06
C SER A 816 -5.02 -10.95 8.18
N SER A 817 -4.82 -9.67 7.84
CA SER A 817 -4.54 -8.56 8.77
C SER A 817 -3.29 -8.70 9.65
N MET A 818 -2.48 -9.76 9.49
CA MET A 818 -1.22 -9.95 10.23
C MET A 818 -0.05 -9.21 9.58
N MET A 819 0.92 -8.79 10.38
CA MET A 819 2.06 -7.98 9.92
C MET A 819 3.24 -8.80 9.38
N THR A 820 3.11 -10.12 9.29
CA THR A 820 4.15 -11.06 8.82
C THR A 820 4.69 -10.73 7.44
N PHE A 821 3.82 -10.28 6.53
CA PHE A 821 4.18 -9.87 5.17
C PHE A 821 4.20 -8.34 5.01
N GLY A 822 4.15 -7.58 6.10
CA GLY A 822 4.09 -6.12 6.10
C GLY A 822 2.78 -5.57 5.53
N SER A 823 2.83 -4.28 5.18
CA SER A 823 1.68 -3.50 4.73
C SER A 823 2.08 -2.42 3.71
N GLY A 824 1.08 -1.86 3.02
CA GLY A 824 1.26 -0.77 2.06
C GLY A 824 2.09 -1.13 0.83
N SER A 825 2.68 -0.11 0.19
CA SER A 825 3.42 -0.28 -1.08
C SER A 825 4.71 -1.09 -0.95
N TYR A 826 5.21 -1.28 0.27
CA TYR A 826 6.42 -2.05 0.58
C TYR A 826 6.13 -3.41 1.23
N ALA A 827 4.87 -3.85 1.23
CA ALA A 827 4.52 -5.21 1.65
C ALA A 827 5.27 -6.27 0.83
N CYS A 828 5.40 -7.48 1.34
CA CYS A 828 6.04 -8.59 0.64
C CYS A 828 5.38 -8.79 -0.74
N ILE A 829 6.17 -8.78 -1.82
CA ILE A 829 5.67 -9.03 -3.17
C ILE A 829 5.34 -10.52 -3.36
N GLY A 830 6.11 -11.41 -2.73
CA GLY A 830 6.01 -12.85 -2.87
C GLY A 830 5.13 -13.56 -1.84
N PHE A 831 4.28 -12.86 -1.07
CA PHE A 831 3.54 -13.51 0.03
C PHE A 831 2.64 -14.66 -0.43
N LYS A 832 2.00 -14.52 -1.59
CA LYS A 832 1.14 -15.57 -2.17
C LYS A 832 1.94 -16.77 -2.62
N PHE A 833 3.10 -16.52 -3.23
CA PHE A 833 4.06 -17.54 -3.63
C PHE A 833 4.54 -18.32 -2.41
N ALA A 834 5.01 -17.64 -1.37
CA ALA A 834 5.49 -18.27 -0.13
C ALA A 834 4.41 -19.08 0.59
N VAL A 835 3.19 -18.56 0.72
CA VAL A 835 2.09 -19.32 1.35
C VAL A 835 1.76 -20.59 0.56
N MET A 836 1.79 -20.53 -0.78
CA MET A 836 1.59 -21.70 -1.62
C MET A 836 2.72 -22.71 -1.45
N GLU A 837 3.97 -22.24 -1.46
CA GLU A 837 5.18 -23.03 -1.26
C GLU A 837 5.13 -23.82 0.06
N ILE A 838 4.85 -23.11 1.16
CA ILE A 838 4.71 -23.70 2.50
C ILE A 838 3.63 -24.78 2.51
N LYS A 839 2.46 -24.48 1.93
CA LYS A 839 1.33 -25.41 1.89
C LYS A 839 1.64 -26.69 1.12
N VAL A 840 2.23 -26.57 -0.08
CA VAL A 840 2.62 -27.73 -0.90
C VAL A 840 3.62 -28.60 -0.13
N MET A 841 4.64 -27.98 0.46
CA MET A 841 5.66 -28.69 1.24
C MET A 841 5.05 -29.44 2.42
N LEU A 842 4.18 -28.79 3.20
CA LEU A 842 3.55 -29.43 4.35
C LEU A 842 2.60 -30.56 3.94
N ALA A 843 1.79 -30.37 2.90
CA ALA A 843 0.90 -31.41 2.40
C ALA A 843 1.68 -32.68 2.03
N GLU A 844 2.78 -32.53 1.30
CA GLU A 844 3.60 -33.68 0.90
C GLU A 844 4.32 -34.33 2.10
N LEU A 845 4.95 -33.52 2.97
CA LEU A 845 5.75 -34.02 4.09
C LEU A 845 4.88 -34.73 5.14
N ILE A 846 3.73 -34.17 5.49
CA ILE A 846 2.85 -34.74 6.54
C ILE A 846 2.13 -36.00 6.05
N THR A 847 1.92 -36.13 4.74
CA THR A 847 1.37 -37.36 4.12
C THR A 847 2.33 -38.54 4.24
N HIS A 848 3.64 -38.32 4.08
CA HIS A 848 4.63 -39.39 4.00
C HIS A 848 5.41 -39.65 5.29
N PHE A 849 5.44 -38.66 6.20
CA PHE A 849 6.25 -38.74 7.39
C PHE A 849 5.46 -38.35 8.64
N LYS A 850 5.85 -38.96 9.76
CA LYS A 850 5.51 -38.53 11.11
C LYS A 850 6.72 -37.83 11.71
N PHE A 851 6.50 -36.63 12.22
CA PHE A 851 7.52 -35.83 12.90
C PHE A 851 7.26 -35.86 14.40
N GLU A 852 8.32 -36.06 15.19
CA GLU A 852 8.30 -36.12 16.65
C GLU A 852 9.48 -35.29 17.20
N PRO A 853 9.40 -34.82 18.45
CA PRO A 853 10.48 -34.05 19.04
C PRO A 853 11.76 -34.88 19.13
N ALA A 854 12.90 -34.25 18.85
CA ALA A 854 14.22 -34.82 19.12
C ALA A 854 14.45 -35.02 20.62
N ASP A 855 15.48 -35.78 21.00
CA ASP A 855 15.83 -35.99 22.40
C ASP A 855 16.28 -34.69 23.08
N GLU A 856 16.93 -33.80 22.34
CA GLU A 856 17.27 -32.47 22.83
C GLU A 856 16.52 -31.35 22.09
N GLU A 857 16.00 -30.37 22.85
CA GLU A 857 15.17 -29.29 22.30
C GLU A 857 15.99 -28.25 21.53
N CYS A 858 15.66 -28.03 20.26
CA CYS A 858 16.27 -26.97 19.46
C CYS A 858 15.81 -25.58 19.93
N THR A 859 16.77 -24.64 20.01
CA THR A 859 16.49 -23.26 20.41
C THR A 859 16.33 -22.36 19.20
N TRP A 860 15.30 -21.53 19.22
CA TRP A 860 15.06 -20.59 18.14
C TRP A 860 15.61 -19.21 18.48
N THR A 861 16.40 -18.68 17.57
CA THR A 861 17.14 -17.44 17.77
C THR A 861 16.80 -16.45 16.67
N ASN A 862 16.60 -15.18 17.03
CA ASN A 862 16.32 -14.15 16.05
C ASN A 862 17.55 -13.30 15.76
N ILE A 863 18.03 -13.33 14.52
CA ILE A 863 19.12 -12.47 14.07
C ILE A 863 18.74 -11.75 12.78
N GLY A 864 17.61 -11.05 12.83
CA GLY A 864 16.96 -10.42 11.66
C GLY A 864 15.98 -11.37 10.97
N VAL A 865 16.37 -12.65 10.87
CA VAL A 865 15.52 -13.79 10.54
C VAL A 865 15.59 -14.79 11.71
N GLY A 866 14.49 -15.48 12.00
CA GLY A 866 14.42 -16.46 13.08
C GLY A 866 14.94 -17.85 12.67
N PHE A 867 16.08 -18.31 13.17
CA PHE A 867 16.65 -19.62 12.82
C PHE A 867 16.67 -20.60 13.99
N PRO A 868 16.55 -21.91 13.73
CA PRO A 868 16.72 -22.95 14.74
C PRO A 868 18.20 -23.27 14.95
N TYR A 869 18.59 -23.54 16.19
CA TYR A 869 19.94 -23.90 16.59
C TYR A 869 19.92 -25.02 17.62
N ALA A 870 20.76 -26.03 17.41
CA ALA A 870 20.95 -27.15 18.34
C ALA A 870 21.45 -26.67 19.73
N PRO A 871 21.20 -27.41 20.82
CA PRO A 871 21.48 -26.98 22.20
C PRO A 871 22.93 -26.55 22.48
N TYR A 872 23.90 -27.30 21.96
CA TYR A 872 25.34 -26.97 22.07
C TYR A 872 25.70 -25.64 21.38
N ALA A 873 24.89 -25.17 20.44
CA ALA A 873 25.12 -23.91 19.76
C ALA A 873 24.87 -22.69 20.67
N LYS A 874 24.09 -22.79 21.76
CA LYS A 874 23.76 -21.65 22.64
C LYS A 874 24.94 -21.22 23.53
N LYS A 875 25.70 -22.17 24.09
CA LYS A 875 26.82 -21.88 25.02
C LYS A 875 28.01 -21.20 24.33
N ASP A 876 28.26 -21.49 23.05
CA ASP A 876 29.43 -20.96 22.33
C ASP A 876 29.08 -19.95 21.22
N MET A 877 27.91 -19.29 21.23
CA MET A 877 27.48 -18.40 20.11
C MET A 877 28.51 -17.31 19.78
N ALA A 878 29.40 -16.97 20.72
CA ALA A 878 30.48 -16.00 20.55
C ALA A 878 31.73 -16.56 19.83
N LYS A 879 31.90 -17.88 19.66
CA LYS A 879 33.21 -18.49 19.33
C LYS A 879 33.29 -19.40 18.08
N SER A 880 32.21 -19.81 17.40
CA SER A 880 32.37 -20.64 16.19
C SER A 880 31.41 -20.33 15.03
N ASP A 881 31.78 -20.83 13.85
CA ASP A 881 31.03 -20.81 12.60
C ASP A 881 29.79 -21.73 12.73
N LYS A 882 28.62 -21.17 13.05
CA LYS A 882 27.44 -21.92 13.49
C LYS A 882 26.28 -21.78 12.51
N SER A 883 26.06 -22.83 11.71
CA SER A 883 24.92 -22.96 10.82
C SER A 883 23.63 -23.28 11.59
N PRO A 884 22.45 -22.82 11.13
CA PRO A 884 21.16 -23.26 11.65
C PRO A 884 20.97 -24.77 11.52
N LYS A 885 20.29 -25.39 12.50
CA LYS A 885 19.95 -26.83 12.56
C LYS A 885 18.64 -27.03 13.31
N LEU A 886 17.80 -27.95 12.84
CA LEU A 886 16.57 -28.39 13.50
C LEU A 886 16.51 -29.92 13.50
N PHE A 887 16.85 -30.54 14.63
CA PHE A 887 16.72 -31.98 14.80
C PHE A 887 15.29 -32.34 15.17
N LEU A 888 14.72 -33.31 14.46
CA LEU A 888 13.44 -33.95 14.76
C LEU A 888 13.58 -35.47 14.58
N LYS A 889 12.78 -36.24 15.32
CA LYS A 889 12.57 -37.66 15.04
C LYS A 889 11.60 -37.79 13.88
N VAL A 890 12.02 -38.46 12.82
CA VAL A 890 11.23 -38.67 11.60
C VAL A 890 10.99 -40.16 11.43
N THR A 891 9.72 -40.54 11.33
CA THR A 891 9.28 -41.90 11.05
C THR A 891 8.60 -41.92 9.68
N LYS A 892 8.98 -42.87 8.83
CA LYS A 892 8.32 -43.11 7.56
C LYS A 892 6.97 -43.79 7.79
N LEU A 893 5.93 -43.32 7.09
CA LEU A 893 4.57 -43.86 7.16
C LEU A 893 4.30 -44.90 6.07
#